data_AF-A0A8T2I745-F1
#
_entry.id   AF-A0A8T2I745-F1
#
_cell.length_a   1.000
_cell.length_b   1.000
_cell.length_c   1.000
_cell.angle_alpha   90.00
_cell.angle_beta   90.00
_cell.angle_gamma   90.00
#
_symmetry.space_group_name_H-M   'P 1'
#
loop_
_entity.id
_entity.type
_entity.pdbx_description
1 polymer ?
#
loop_
_entity_poly.entity_id
_entity_poly.type
_entity_poly.pdbx_seq_one_letter_code
_entity_poly.pdbx_strand_id
1 'polypeptide(L)'
;MVVISLQKSARSGSFAKANMTGQRGRSSSVNVRAVASVEASGSAASKVDDLPLMLRALRGDAVERPPVWMMRQAGRYMKVYQDLCKKHTTFRERSENVDVAVEVSLQPWRAFQPDGVILFSDILTPIAGMNIPFDITAGKGPIIFDPIRTMKQVDAITPLIPEESVPFVGEALRRLRAEVGNQSTVLGFVGAPFTLATYIVEGGMSKNYTHIKQLMYTEPAVLHGLLQKLADAVVTYIKYQADAGAQTVQIFDSWAAQLSPQDFDIFAGPYINYIIQEAKKQCPDLPIILYISNSGALIERMAACNPDIISLCHTVDLTEGIQRAGKQFAYQGNMDAGVLFGSKESIERRILETTASAKAAGVRHIMNLGHGIQQGTPEENVAHFFEVAKSVHLRHCYDLQGANATFSGRKVSVRGSESRSAARFVVRADGGQLAKVERVQKAGGLYANFASDQSLSYLNGSLPGDYGFDPLGLSDPEGAGGFVDPAWLSYSEVIHGRWAMLGAAGCIAPEVLSAMGAIPQTGDAAVWFHSGVIPPAGVANQYWVDPYTLFFIEVVMMQFAELKRWQDYRNPGSQGKQYFLGMEAAFNGSGNPTYPGGQFFNMFNLGKTESAMNELKLKEIKNGRLAMLAMFGYGAQAVATHKGPFQNLVEHLADPVQNNILTNFSIMGGH
;
A
#
# COMPACT_ATOMS: atom_id res chain seq x y z
N MET A 1 46.64 1.18 -27.90
CA MET A 1 46.48 -0.24 -28.29
C MET A 1 45.01 -0.44 -28.64
N VAL A 2 44.65 -0.62 -29.91
CA VAL A 2 44.76 -1.85 -30.74
C VAL A 2 43.60 -2.81 -30.42
N VAL A 3 42.51 -2.83 -31.22
CA VAL A 3 42.15 -3.76 -32.35
C VAL A 3 42.29 -5.26 -31.97
N ILE A 4 41.42 -6.23 -32.29
CA ILE A 4 40.33 -6.46 -33.29
C ILE A 4 39.17 -7.26 -32.60
N SER A 5 38.03 -7.73 -33.16
CA SER A 5 37.58 -7.97 -34.56
C SER A 5 36.05 -7.82 -34.79
N LEU A 6 35.70 -7.85 -36.08
CA LEU A 6 34.40 -7.89 -36.77
C LEU A 6 33.54 -9.16 -36.53
N GLN A 7 32.23 -9.02 -36.77
CA GLN A 7 31.60 -9.76 -37.88
C GLN A 7 30.65 -8.86 -38.68
N LYS A 8 30.53 -9.09 -40.00
CA LYS A 8 29.68 -8.32 -40.93
C LYS A 8 28.64 -9.24 -41.58
N SER A 9 27.48 -8.69 -41.89
CA SER A 9 26.74 -9.00 -43.12
C SER A 9 26.30 -7.68 -43.77
N ALA A 10 26.16 -7.63 -45.09
CA ALA A 10 26.00 -6.37 -45.82
C ALA A 10 25.28 -6.51 -47.16
N ARG A 11 24.42 -5.52 -47.47
CA ARG A 11 23.87 -5.09 -48.78
C ARG A 11 22.88 -3.93 -48.52
N SER A 12 22.67 -2.94 -49.38
CA SER A 12 23.41 -2.49 -50.58
C SER A 12 22.85 -1.17 -51.12
N GLY A 13 23.71 -0.22 -51.53
CA GLY A 13 23.34 1.02 -52.24
C GLY A 13 22.76 2.14 -51.35
N SER A 14 22.80 3.42 -51.74
CA SER A 14 23.48 4.05 -52.89
C SER A 14 23.98 5.46 -52.52
N PHE A 15 24.96 5.98 -53.26
CA PHE A 15 25.55 7.31 -53.04
C PHE A 15 24.99 8.34 -54.03
N ALA A 16 24.76 9.58 -53.58
CA ALA A 16 24.62 10.75 -54.44
C ALA A 16 25.35 11.95 -53.81
N LYS A 17 26.15 12.67 -54.61
CA LYS A 17 26.89 13.89 -54.24
C LYS A 17 26.39 15.07 -55.06
N ALA A 18 26.12 16.22 -54.42
CA ALA A 18 26.19 17.59 -54.97
C ALA A 18 25.66 18.59 -53.91
N ASN A 19 26.08 19.85 -53.85
CA ASN A 19 27.39 20.46 -54.13
C ASN A 19 27.44 21.81 -53.38
N MET A 20 28.62 22.33 -53.00
CA MET A 20 28.73 23.67 -52.41
C MET A 20 28.99 24.74 -53.46
N THR A 21 28.12 25.76 -53.50
CA THR A 21 28.41 27.08 -54.10
C THR A 21 27.75 28.15 -53.22
N GLY A 22 28.51 29.12 -52.72
CA GLY A 22 28.03 30.11 -51.75
C GLY A 22 27.82 31.51 -52.32
N GLN A 23 26.93 32.28 -51.69
CA GLN A 23 26.86 33.74 -51.78
C GLN A 23 26.50 34.34 -50.41
N ARG A 24 26.88 35.59 -50.17
CA ARG A 24 26.63 36.31 -48.90
C ARG A 24 25.34 37.14 -48.97
N GLY A 25 24.47 36.94 -47.97
CA GLY A 25 23.79 38.05 -47.29
C GLY A 25 22.45 38.55 -47.84
N ARG A 26 21.35 38.09 -47.22
CA ARG A 26 20.29 38.96 -46.67
C ARG A 26 19.39 38.16 -45.71
N SER A 27 18.71 38.87 -44.80
CA SER A 27 17.79 38.27 -43.84
C SER A 27 16.40 38.03 -44.46
N SER A 28 15.98 36.78 -44.55
CA SER A 28 14.60 36.39 -44.89
C SER A 28 14.26 35.05 -44.25
N SER A 29 13.12 34.97 -43.55
CA SER A 29 12.65 33.75 -42.90
C SER A 29 12.05 32.77 -43.93
N VAL A 30 12.76 31.68 -44.20
CA VAL A 30 12.29 30.62 -45.12
C VAL A 30 11.72 29.46 -44.32
N ASN A 31 10.42 29.20 -44.46
CA ASN A 31 9.75 28.03 -43.90
C ASN A 31 10.10 26.76 -44.67
N VAL A 32 11.13 26.02 -44.23
CA VAL A 32 11.48 24.71 -44.79
C VAL A 32 10.55 23.64 -44.21
N ARG A 33 9.54 23.25 -45.00
CA ARG A 33 8.56 22.22 -44.61
C ARG A 33 9.10 20.81 -44.84
N ALA A 34 9.95 20.34 -43.93
CA ALA A 34 10.46 18.96 -43.95
C ALA A 34 9.31 17.96 -43.71
N VAL A 35 8.85 17.30 -44.78
CA VAL A 35 7.88 16.20 -44.70
C VAL A 35 8.64 14.92 -44.41
N ALA A 36 8.82 14.61 -43.12
CA ALA A 36 9.25 13.30 -42.68
C ALA A 36 8.04 12.34 -42.76
N SER A 37 7.90 11.66 -43.91
CA SER A 37 6.96 10.55 -44.05
C SER A 37 7.46 9.36 -43.24
N VAL A 38 6.93 9.19 -42.02
CA VAL A 38 7.04 7.92 -41.30
C VAL A 38 6.17 6.93 -42.06
N GLU A 39 6.80 6.08 -42.87
CA GLU A 39 6.13 4.90 -43.41
C GLU A 39 5.70 4.02 -42.24
N ALA A 40 4.39 3.83 -42.09
CA ALA A 40 3.86 2.97 -41.05
C ALA A 40 4.24 1.52 -41.38
N SER A 41 5.20 0.96 -40.64
CA SER A 41 5.58 -0.46 -40.69
C SER A 41 4.44 -1.31 -40.10
N GLY A 42 3.38 -1.49 -40.89
CA GLY A 42 2.15 -2.15 -40.47
C GLY A 42 2.32 -3.65 -40.23
N SER A 43 2.49 -4.04 -38.96
CA SER A 43 2.26 -5.40 -38.49
C SER A 43 1.97 -5.41 -36.97
N ALA A 44 1.26 -6.44 -36.51
CA ALA A 44 1.00 -6.81 -35.11
C ALA A 44 0.25 -5.83 -34.17
N ALA A 45 0.06 -4.55 -34.49
CA ALA A 45 -0.52 -3.57 -33.57
C ALA A 45 -2.07 -3.63 -33.35
N SER A 46 -2.77 -4.68 -33.81
CA SER A 46 -4.24 -4.70 -33.93
C SER A 46 -4.93 -5.92 -33.28
N LYS A 47 -4.46 -6.34 -32.09
CA LYS A 47 -5.06 -7.48 -31.35
C LYS A 47 -5.12 -7.34 -29.81
N VAL A 48 -4.48 -6.34 -29.22
CA VAL A 48 -4.39 -6.21 -27.74
C VAL A 48 -5.59 -5.45 -27.15
N ASP A 49 -6.22 -4.57 -27.93
CA ASP A 49 -7.36 -3.74 -27.48
C ASP A 49 -8.74 -4.44 -27.58
N ASP A 50 -8.80 -5.67 -28.12
CA ASP A 50 -10.02 -6.49 -28.16
C ASP A 50 -10.25 -7.34 -26.88
N LEU A 51 -9.25 -7.46 -25.99
CA LEU A 51 -9.33 -8.30 -24.79
C LEU A 51 -9.88 -7.55 -23.57
N PRO A 52 -10.72 -8.19 -22.72
CA PRO A 52 -11.19 -7.56 -21.48
C PRO A 52 -10.06 -7.09 -20.56
N LEU A 53 -10.31 -6.00 -19.82
CA LEU A 53 -9.36 -5.37 -18.91
C LEU A 53 -8.71 -6.34 -17.93
N MET A 54 -9.51 -7.21 -17.30
CA MET A 54 -8.96 -8.18 -16.34
C MET A 54 -8.11 -9.26 -17.03
N LEU A 55 -8.49 -9.78 -18.20
CA LEU A 55 -7.66 -10.72 -18.95
C LEU A 55 -6.33 -10.11 -19.41
N ARG A 56 -6.31 -8.83 -19.78
CA ARG A 56 -5.07 -8.06 -20.05
C ARG A 56 -4.15 -8.01 -18.81
N ALA A 57 -4.69 -7.57 -17.68
CA ALA A 57 -3.94 -7.51 -16.41
C ALA A 57 -3.40 -8.88 -15.95
N LEU A 58 -4.21 -9.94 -16.14
CA LEU A 58 -3.85 -11.33 -15.85
C LEU A 58 -2.68 -11.82 -16.73
N ARG A 59 -2.64 -11.41 -18.00
CA ARG A 59 -1.61 -11.84 -18.99
C ARG A 59 -0.32 -11.04 -18.96
N GLY A 60 -0.29 -9.90 -18.29
CA GLY A 60 0.89 -9.04 -18.19
C GLY A 60 0.83 -7.74 -19.00
N ASP A 61 -0.27 -7.51 -19.72
CA ASP A 61 -0.45 -6.30 -20.52
C ASP A 61 -0.57 -5.03 -19.64
N ALA A 62 -0.18 -3.90 -20.20
CA ALA A 62 -0.42 -2.60 -19.58
C ALA A 62 -1.93 -2.27 -19.57
N VAL A 63 -2.41 -1.78 -18.43
CA VAL A 63 -3.83 -1.49 -18.17
C VAL A 63 -4.00 -0.09 -17.56
N GLU A 64 -5.08 0.58 -17.92
CA GLU A 64 -5.36 1.97 -17.54
C GLU A 64 -5.79 2.14 -16.07
N ARG A 65 -6.22 1.05 -15.43
CA ARG A 65 -6.56 0.95 -14.00
C ARG A 65 -6.47 -0.51 -13.54
N PRO A 66 -6.45 -0.80 -12.23
CA PRO A 66 -6.71 -2.14 -11.74
C PRO A 66 -8.11 -2.63 -12.18
N PRO A 67 -8.25 -3.85 -12.71
CA PRO A 67 -9.54 -4.51 -12.81
C PRO A 67 -10.13 -4.78 -11.41
N VAL A 68 -11.45 -4.85 -11.31
CA VAL A 68 -12.18 -5.09 -10.07
C VAL A 68 -13.31 -6.12 -10.22
N TRP A 69 -13.38 -7.07 -9.30
CA TRP A 69 -14.51 -7.99 -9.10
C TRP A 69 -14.64 -8.35 -7.60
N MET A 70 -15.67 -9.10 -7.21
CA MET A 70 -15.82 -9.55 -5.81
C MET A 70 -16.04 -11.07 -5.71
N MET A 71 -15.28 -11.73 -4.83
CA MET A 71 -15.64 -13.09 -4.39
C MET A 71 -17.06 -13.11 -3.80
N ARG A 72 -17.88 -14.10 -4.19
CA ARG A 72 -19.32 -14.17 -3.88
C ARG A 72 -20.15 -12.96 -4.35
N GLN A 73 -19.75 -12.30 -5.44
CA GLN A 73 -20.54 -11.22 -6.06
C GLN A 73 -22.00 -11.61 -6.34
N ALA A 74 -22.26 -12.85 -6.75
CA ALA A 74 -23.60 -13.42 -6.76
C ALA A 74 -23.89 -14.03 -5.39
N GLY A 75 -24.77 -13.40 -4.59
CA GLY A 75 -24.98 -13.85 -3.21
C GLY A 75 -26.04 -13.11 -2.40
N ARG A 76 -26.22 -13.59 -1.16
CA ARG A 76 -27.32 -13.26 -0.23
C ARG A 76 -27.41 -11.80 0.22
N TYR A 77 -26.48 -10.93 -0.17
CA TYR A 77 -26.61 -9.48 0.06
C TYR A 77 -27.58 -8.84 -0.96
N MET A 78 -27.65 -9.35 -2.19
CA MET A 78 -28.57 -8.82 -3.21
C MET A 78 -30.00 -9.30 -2.99
N LYS A 79 -30.97 -8.38 -2.98
CA LYS A 79 -32.40 -8.71 -2.91
C LYS A 79 -32.84 -9.60 -4.08
N VAL A 80 -32.36 -9.34 -5.30
CA VAL A 80 -32.70 -10.12 -6.50
C VAL A 80 -32.29 -11.59 -6.34
N TYR A 81 -31.10 -11.84 -5.78
CA TYR A 81 -30.63 -13.19 -5.46
C TYR A 81 -31.49 -13.85 -4.37
N GLN A 82 -31.89 -13.11 -3.33
CA GLN A 82 -32.79 -13.62 -2.29
C GLN A 82 -34.16 -13.99 -2.85
N ASP A 83 -34.73 -13.17 -3.74
CA ASP A 83 -36.02 -13.44 -4.38
C ASP A 83 -35.95 -14.61 -5.38
N LEU A 84 -34.80 -14.83 -6.03
CA LEU A 84 -34.53 -16.02 -6.82
C LEU A 84 -34.43 -17.28 -5.93
N CYS A 85 -33.80 -17.19 -4.75
CA CYS A 85 -33.73 -18.31 -3.79
C CYS A 85 -35.08 -18.73 -3.19
N LYS A 86 -36.12 -17.89 -3.29
CA LYS A 86 -37.51 -18.25 -2.92
C LYS A 86 -38.20 -19.07 -4.00
N LYS A 87 -37.78 -18.94 -5.26
CA LYS A 87 -38.30 -19.71 -6.40
C LYS A 87 -37.55 -21.04 -6.55
N HIS A 88 -36.22 -20.96 -6.60
CA HIS A 88 -35.32 -22.09 -6.71
C HIS A 88 -34.70 -22.34 -5.34
N THR A 89 -35.20 -23.35 -4.62
CA THR A 89 -35.05 -23.45 -3.17
C THR A 89 -33.76 -24.16 -2.76
N THR A 90 -33.41 -25.25 -3.45
CA THR A 90 -32.17 -26.00 -3.16
C THR A 90 -30.95 -25.30 -3.75
N PHE A 91 -29.74 -25.59 -3.24
CA PHE A 91 -28.53 -25.06 -3.88
C PHE A 91 -28.25 -25.73 -5.23
N ARG A 92 -28.43 -27.05 -5.30
CA ARG A 92 -28.20 -27.86 -6.50
C ARG A 92 -29.08 -27.37 -7.66
N GLU A 93 -30.37 -27.13 -7.43
CA GLU A 93 -31.28 -26.52 -8.42
C GLU A 93 -30.75 -25.19 -9.00
N ARG A 94 -30.13 -24.33 -8.18
CA ARG A 94 -29.59 -23.03 -8.63
C ARG A 94 -28.24 -23.10 -9.34
N SER A 95 -27.50 -24.20 -9.19
CA SER A 95 -26.13 -24.37 -9.70
C SER A 95 -26.01 -25.42 -10.81
N GLU A 96 -27.02 -26.29 -10.95
CA GLU A 96 -27.08 -27.38 -11.93
C GLU A 96 -28.12 -27.09 -13.03
N ASN A 97 -29.07 -26.18 -12.80
CA ASN A 97 -29.90 -25.59 -13.86
C ASN A 97 -29.13 -24.45 -14.55
N VAL A 98 -28.86 -24.60 -15.85
CA VAL A 98 -28.11 -23.64 -16.67
C VAL A 98 -28.72 -22.24 -16.66
N ASP A 99 -30.03 -22.10 -16.88
CA ASP A 99 -30.67 -20.77 -16.93
C ASP A 99 -30.57 -20.05 -15.59
N VAL A 100 -30.74 -20.78 -14.49
CA VAL A 100 -30.67 -20.22 -13.13
C VAL A 100 -29.22 -19.86 -12.78
N ALA A 101 -28.24 -20.72 -13.10
CA ALA A 101 -26.83 -20.46 -12.84
C ALA A 101 -26.31 -19.26 -13.66
N VAL A 102 -26.68 -19.16 -14.94
CA VAL A 102 -26.34 -18.02 -15.81
C VAL A 102 -26.98 -16.73 -15.29
N GLU A 103 -28.28 -16.75 -14.97
CA GLU A 103 -29.00 -15.59 -14.42
C GLU A 103 -28.38 -15.10 -13.10
N VAL A 104 -28.11 -16.01 -12.16
CA VAL A 104 -27.45 -15.69 -10.89
C VAL A 104 -26.06 -15.09 -11.10
N SER A 105 -25.28 -15.61 -12.06
CA SER A 105 -23.94 -15.10 -12.38
C SER A 105 -23.99 -13.72 -13.05
N LEU A 106 -25.04 -13.41 -13.81
CA LEU A 106 -25.23 -12.12 -14.50
C LEU A 106 -25.83 -11.02 -13.61
N GLN A 107 -26.52 -11.34 -12.52
CA GLN A 107 -27.10 -10.33 -11.61
C GLN A 107 -26.10 -9.25 -11.14
N PRO A 108 -24.89 -9.58 -10.66
CA PRO A 108 -23.89 -8.60 -10.25
C PRO A 108 -23.27 -7.89 -11.46
N TRP A 109 -23.26 -8.54 -12.62
CA TRP A 109 -22.78 -7.94 -13.86
C TRP A 109 -23.71 -6.83 -14.35
N ARG A 110 -25.02 -7.10 -14.41
CA ARG A 110 -26.03 -6.09 -14.77
C ARG A 110 -26.08 -4.95 -13.74
N ALA A 111 -25.85 -5.22 -12.46
CA ALA A 111 -25.88 -4.22 -11.39
C ALA A 111 -24.61 -3.35 -11.29
N PHE A 112 -23.41 -3.95 -11.43
CA PHE A 112 -22.14 -3.30 -11.09
C PHE A 112 -21.08 -3.34 -12.19
N GLN A 113 -21.27 -4.14 -13.25
CA GLN A 113 -20.38 -4.30 -14.40
C GLN A 113 -18.91 -4.60 -14.01
N PRO A 114 -18.63 -5.61 -13.16
CA PRO A 114 -17.26 -5.95 -12.74
C PRO A 114 -16.43 -6.41 -13.94
N ASP A 115 -15.10 -6.25 -13.84
CA ASP A 115 -14.16 -6.66 -14.89
C ASP A 115 -13.97 -8.19 -14.95
N GLY A 116 -14.49 -8.89 -13.94
CA GLY A 116 -14.60 -10.34 -13.85
C GLY A 116 -16.02 -10.82 -13.50
N VAL A 117 -16.53 -11.81 -14.24
CA VAL A 117 -17.77 -12.54 -13.94
C VAL A 117 -17.45 -14.00 -13.67
N ILE A 118 -17.54 -14.40 -12.40
CA ILE A 118 -17.36 -15.79 -11.98
C ILE A 118 -18.65 -16.60 -12.17
N LEU A 119 -18.51 -17.84 -12.64
CA LEU A 119 -19.60 -18.82 -12.70
C LEU A 119 -20.21 -19.06 -11.30
N PHE A 120 -21.53 -19.12 -11.22
CA PHE A 120 -22.24 -19.64 -10.05
C PHE A 120 -22.33 -21.18 -10.10
N SER A 121 -21.53 -21.85 -9.26
CA SER A 121 -21.57 -23.30 -9.05
C SER A 121 -21.08 -23.62 -7.62
N ASP A 122 -20.73 -24.87 -7.31
CA ASP A 122 -20.00 -25.23 -6.09
C ASP A 122 -18.66 -25.93 -6.41
N ILE A 123 -17.71 -25.92 -5.47
CA ILE A 123 -16.44 -26.65 -5.62
C ILE A 123 -16.64 -28.17 -5.58
N LEU A 124 -17.70 -28.65 -4.93
CA LEU A 124 -18.01 -30.08 -4.79
C LEU A 124 -18.72 -30.66 -6.01
N THR A 125 -19.33 -29.83 -6.87
CA THR A 125 -20.08 -30.25 -8.07
C THR A 125 -19.43 -31.38 -8.90
N PRO A 126 -18.12 -31.41 -9.22
CA PRO A 126 -17.51 -32.52 -9.95
C PRO A 126 -17.48 -33.87 -9.20
N ILE A 127 -17.48 -33.90 -7.86
CA ILE A 127 -17.22 -35.16 -7.10
C ILE A 127 -18.36 -36.17 -7.25
N ALA A 128 -19.58 -35.71 -7.55
CA ALA A 128 -20.71 -36.58 -7.89
C ALA A 128 -20.43 -37.44 -9.13
N GLY A 129 -19.72 -36.90 -10.13
CA GLY A 129 -19.24 -37.62 -11.32
C GLY A 129 -18.09 -38.59 -11.04
N MET A 130 -17.47 -38.49 -9.87
CA MET A 130 -16.37 -39.36 -9.43
C MET A 130 -16.85 -40.52 -8.55
N ASN A 131 -18.15 -40.83 -8.58
CA ASN A 131 -18.81 -41.82 -7.72
C ASN A 131 -18.76 -41.45 -6.21
N ILE A 132 -18.79 -40.15 -5.88
CA ILE A 132 -18.86 -39.65 -4.50
C ILE A 132 -20.17 -38.84 -4.32
N PRO A 133 -21.27 -39.47 -3.86
CA PRO A 133 -22.57 -38.82 -3.81
C PRO A 133 -22.66 -37.81 -2.65
N PHE A 134 -23.22 -36.62 -2.94
CA PHE A 134 -23.40 -35.55 -1.96
C PHE A 134 -24.68 -34.73 -2.20
N ASP A 135 -25.11 -33.97 -1.18
CA ASP A 135 -26.15 -32.94 -1.27
C ASP A 135 -25.84 -31.74 -0.36
N ILE A 136 -26.52 -30.61 -0.56
CA ILE A 136 -26.34 -29.36 0.19
C ILE A 136 -27.63 -29.03 0.95
N THR A 137 -27.71 -29.51 2.20
CA THR A 137 -28.86 -29.28 3.08
C THR A 137 -28.88 -27.85 3.63
N ALA A 138 -30.02 -27.18 3.53
CA ALA A 138 -30.22 -25.83 4.06
C ALA A 138 -29.85 -25.74 5.56
N GLY A 139 -29.05 -24.73 5.91
CA GLY A 139 -28.56 -24.52 7.29
C GLY A 139 -27.46 -25.47 7.76
N LYS A 140 -27.32 -26.67 7.19
CA LYS A 140 -26.26 -27.64 7.52
C LYS A 140 -25.03 -27.56 6.59
N GLY A 141 -25.21 -27.09 5.36
CA GLY A 141 -24.16 -27.08 4.34
C GLY A 141 -24.08 -28.40 3.57
N PRO A 142 -22.95 -28.69 2.89
CA PRO A 142 -22.75 -29.94 2.18
C PRO A 142 -22.67 -31.13 3.12
N ILE A 143 -23.22 -32.25 2.67
CA ILE A 143 -23.20 -33.57 3.31
C ILE A 143 -22.75 -34.59 2.26
N ILE A 144 -21.71 -35.36 2.57
CA ILE A 144 -21.28 -36.52 1.77
C ILE A 144 -21.92 -37.75 2.39
N PHE A 145 -22.62 -38.57 1.60
CA PHE A 145 -23.38 -39.70 2.17
C PHE A 145 -22.49 -40.84 2.66
N ASP A 146 -21.40 -41.13 1.95
CA ASP A 146 -20.44 -42.19 2.24
C ASP A 146 -19.01 -41.64 2.38
N PRO A 147 -18.61 -41.12 3.57
CA PRO A 147 -17.30 -40.51 3.76
C PRO A 147 -16.14 -41.49 3.56
N ILE A 148 -15.11 -41.07 2.83
CA ILE A 148 -13.98 -41.94 2.45
C ILE A 148 -12.97 -42.03 3.59
N ARG A 149 -12.62 -43.26 4.00
CA ARG A 149 -11.76 -43.55 5.15
C ARG A 149 -10.72 -44.66 4.92
N THR A 150 -10.82 -45.41 3.81
CA THR A 150 -9.99 -46.60 3.55
C THR A 150 -9.52 -46.63 2.10
N MET A 151 -8.39 -47.29 1.81
CA MET A 151 -7.89 -47.39 0.42
C MET A 151 -8.94 -47.99 -0.53
N LYS A 152 -9.68 -49.02 -0.10
CA LYS A 152 -10.75 -49.63 -0.90
C LYS A 152 -11.82 -48.63 -1.37
N GLN A 153 -12.14 -47.62 -0.56
CA GLN A 153 -13.06 -46.55 -0.97
C GLN A 153 -12.40 -45.57 -1.95
N VAL A 154 -11.11 -45.27 -1.77
CA VAL A 154 -10.31 -44.47 -2.73
C VAL A 154 -10.19 -45.17 -4.07
N ASP A 155 -9.95 -46.48 -4.09
CA ASP A 155 -9.87 -47.30 -5.30
C ASP A 155 -11.19 -47.25 -6.11
N ALA A 156 -12.33 -47.22 -5.42
CA ALA A 156 -13.68 -47.17 -6.00
C ALA A 156 -14.11 -45.78 -6.54
N ILE A 157 -13.32 -44.72 -6.33
CA ILE A 157 -13.52 -43.41 -6.97
C ILE A 157 -13.27 -43.53 -8.48
N THR A 158 -14.23 -43.10 -9.30
CA THR A 158 -14.11 -43.10 -10.76
C THR A 158 -13.39 -41.84 -11.27
N PRO A 159 -12.69 -41.90 -12.42
CA PRO A 159 -12.22 -40.70 -13.12
C PRO A 159 -13.41 -39.80 -13.48
N LEU A 160 -13.20 -38.48 -13.42
CA LEU A 160 -14.20 -37.49 -13.84
C LEU A 160 -14.30 -37.45 -15.37
N ILE A 161 -15.51 -37.57 -15.91
CA ILE A 161 -15.84 -37.25 -17.31
C ILE A 161 -16.76 -36.02 -17.30
N PRO A 162 -16.23 -34.79 -17.52
CA PRO A 162 -17.01 -33.57 -17.34
C PRO A 162 -18.21 -33.42 -18.28
N GLU A 163 -18.09 -33.91 -19.50
CA GLU A 163 -19.14 -33.85 -20.54
C GLU A 163 -20.37 -34.67 -20.16
N GLU A 164 -20.19 -35.78 -19.44
CA GLU A 164 -21.26 -36.64 -18.94
C GLU A 164 -21.76 -36.19 -17.56
N SER A 165 -20.83 -35.81 -16.67
CA SER A 165 -21.11 -35.54 -15.25
C SER A 165 -21.62 -34.11 -14.99
N VAL A 166 -21.07 -33.12 -15.72
CA VAL A 166 -21.33 -31.69 -15.54
C VAL A 166 -21.52 -30.93 -16.86
N PRO A 167 -22.35 -31.42 -17.82
CA PRO A 167 -22.62 -30.73 -19.09
C PRO A 167 -23.17 -29.31 -18.89
N PHE A 168 -23.93 -29.10 -17.82
CA PHE A 168 -24.51 -27.81 -17.44
C PHE A 168 -23.46 -26.74 -17.09
N VAL A 169 -22.30 -27.12 -16.55
CA VAL A 169 -21.18 -26.18 -16.27
C VAL A 169 -20.61 -25.64 -17.57
N GLY A 170 -20.36 -26.51 -18.55
CA GLY A 170 -19.85 -26.11 -19.85
C GLY A 170 -20.83 -25.21 -20.59
N GLU A 171 -22.13 -25.54 -20.57
CA GLU A 171 -23.14 -24.70 -21.21
C GLU A 171 -23.34 -23.35 -20.51
N ALA A 172 -23.29 -23.31 -19.17
CA ALA A 172 -23.34 -22.07 -18.42
C ALA A 172 -22.15 -21.15 -18.74
N LEU A 173 -20.94 -21.70 -18.88
CA LEU A 173 -19.74 -20.93 -19.27
C LEU A 173 -19.84 -20.39 -20.71
N ARG A 174 -20.30 -21.20 -21.68
CA ARG A 174 -20.53 -20.75 -23.07
C ARG A 174 -21.52 -19.58 -23.10
N ARG A 175 -22.65 -19.71 -22.42
CA ARG A 175 -23.70 -18.67 -22.36
C ARG A 175 -23.21 -17.42 -21.65
N LEU A 176 -22.53 -17.54 -20.51
CA LEU A 176 -21.92 -16.39 -19.83
C LEU A 176 -20.93 -15.66 -20.73
N ARG A 177 -20.12 -16.39 -21.49
CA ARG A 177 -19.15 -15.78 -22.40
C ARG A 177 -19.80 -15.09 -23.60
N ALA A 178 -20.91 -15.62 -24.11
CA ALA A 178 -21.71 -14.95 -25.14
C ALA A 178 -22.37 -13.66 -24.62
N GLU A 179 -22.91 -13.67 -23.40
CA GLU A 179 -23.63 -12.54 -22.78
C GLU A 179 -22.69 -11.38 -22.40
N VAL A 180 -21.53 -11.65 -21.77
CA VAL A 180 -20.57 -10.58 -21.39
C VAL A 180 -19.65 -10.17 -22.54
N GLY A 181 -19.52 -11.01 -23.58
CA GLY A 181 -18.66 -10.79 -24.74
C GLY A 181 -17.19 -10.55 -24.35
N ASN A 182 -16.70 -9.35 -24.67
CA ASN A 182 -15.39 -8.85 -24.24
C ASN A 182 -15.47 -7.67 -23.23
N GLN A 183 -16.66 -7.39 -22.66
CA GLN A 183 -16.82 -6.33 -21.65
C GLN A 183 -16.31 -6.74 -20.26
N SER A 184 -16.24 -8.05 -20.00
CA SER A 184 -15.77 -8.63 -18.73
C SER A 184 -15.07 -9.96 -18.99
N THR A 185 -14.30 -10.44 -18.01
CA THR A 185 -13.59 -11.72 -18.07
C THR A 185 -14.41 -12.81 -17.40
N VAL A 186 -14.75 -13.90 -18.10
CA VAL A 186 -15.41 -15.05 -17.48
C VAL A 186 -14.41 -15.85 -16.66
N LEU A 187 -14.65 -15.99 -15.35
CA LEU A 187 -13.86 -16.84 -14.46
C LEU A 187 -14.52 -18.21 -14.29
N GLY A 188 -13.77 -19.27 -14.59
CA GLY A 188 -14.01 -20.60 -14.03
C GLY A 188 -13.43 -20.70 -12.61
N PHE A 189 -13.76 -21.77 -11.90
CA PHE A 189 -13.15 -22.07 -10.60
C PHE A 189 -13.21 -23.56 -10.25
N VAL A 190 -12.31 -23.97 -9.35
CA VAL A 190 -12.19 -25.35 -8.84
C VAL A 190 -11.83 -25.36 -7.36
N GLY A 191 -12.21 -26.42 -6.64
CA GLY A 191 -11.66 -26.69 -5.31
C GLY A 191 -10.27 -27.30 -5.41
N ALA A 192 -9.36 -26.93 -4.51
CA ALA A 192 -8.07 -27.60 -4.38
C ALA A 192 -8.23 -29.01 -3.76
N PRO A 193 -7.36 -29.99 -4.10
CA PRO A 193 -7.49 -31.38 -3.64
C PRO A 193 -7.58 -31.53 -2.12
N PHE A 194 -6.80 -30.76 -1.33
CA PHE A 194 -6.87 -30.84 0.12
C PHE A 194 -8.22 -30.35 0.68
N THR A 195 -8.73 -29.23 0.15
CA THR A 195 -10.07 -28.75 0.49
C THR A 195 -11.17 -29.75 0.09
N LEU A 196 -11.09 -30.35 -1.10
CA LEU A 196 -12.06 -31.37 -1.54
C LEU A 196 -11.98 -32.64 -0.69
N ALA A 197 -10.78 -33.17 -0.45
CA ALA A 197 -10.53 -34.32 0.42
C ALA A 197 -11.04 -34.07 1.84
N THR A 198 -10.88 -32.85 2.37
CA THR A 198 -11.42 -32.47 3.69
C THR A 198 -12.93 -32.68 3.75
N TYR A 199 -13.71 -32.19 2.77
CA TYR A 199 -15.16 -32.44 2.73
C TYR A 199 -15.50 -33.94 2.61
N ILE A 200 -14.80 -34.64 1.71
CA ILE A 200 -15.00 -36.07 1.42
C ILE A 200 -14.71 -36.98 2.63
N VAL A 201 -13.67 -36.66 3.41
CA VAL A 201 -13.27 -37.44 4.59
C VAL A 201 -14.09 -37.05 5.81
N GLU A 202 -14.28 -35.75 6.10
CA GLU A 202 -15.08 -35.29 7.25
C GLU A 202 -16.58 -35.64 7.10
N GLY A 203 -17.08 -35.75 5.86
CA GLY A 203 -18.49 -36.00 5.55
C GLY A 203 -19.33 -34.73 5.36
N GLY A 204 -18.72 -33.55 5.39
CA GLY A 204 -19.40 -32.25 5.33
C GLY A 204 -18.54 -31.13 5.90
N MET A 205 -19.16 -30.08 6.46
CA MET A 205 -18.43 -29.02 7.15
C MET A 205 -17.86 -29.49 8.49
N SER A 206 -16.57 -29.27 8.72
CA SER A 206 -15.91 -29.52 10.01
C SER A 206 -15.39 -28.23 10.64
N LYS A 207 -15.24 -28.22 11.97
CA LYS A 207 -14.58 -27.14 12.73
C LYS A 207 -13.16 -27.51 13.18
N ASN A 208 -12.91 -28.81 13.37
CA ASN A 208 -11.70 -29.32 14.00
C ASN A 208 -10.83 -30.13 13.03
N TYR A 209 -11.40 -30.57 11.90
CA TYR A 209 -10.72 -31.33 10.86
C TYR A 209 -10.11 -32.64 11.39
N THR A 210 -10.77 -33.22 12.41
CA THR A 210 -10.27 -34.34 13.21
C THR A 210 -10.08 -35.60 12.36
N HIS A 211 -10.96 -35.85 11.39
CA HIS A 211 -10.95 -37.07 10.61
C HIS A 211 -9.98 -37.01 9.42
N ILE A 212 -9.88 -35.87 8.73
CA ILE A 212 -8.85 -35.66 7.72
C ILE A 212 -7.46 -35.69 8.35
N LYS A 213 -7.26 -35.06 9.52
CA LYS A 213 -6.00 -35.10 10.27
C LYS A 213 -5.69 -36.47 10.87
N GLN A 214 -6.70 -37.21 11.33
CA GLN A 214 -6.52 -38.61 11.73
C GLN A 214 -5.98 -39.43 10.55
N LEU A 215 -6.65 -39.39 9.39
CA LEU A 215 -6.22 -40.11 8.20
C LEU A 215 -4.80 -39.70 7.75
N MET A 216 -4.49 -38.41 7.81
CA MET A 216 -3.17 -37.84 7.52
C MET A 216 -2.05 -38.41 8.40
N TYR A 217 -2.30 -38.64 9.69
CA TYR A 217 -1.30 -39.13 10.64
C TYR A 217 -1.31 -40.65 10.86
N THR A 218 -2.39 -41.37 10.53
CA THR A 218 -2.47 -42.84 10.71
C THR A 218 -2.35 -43.62 9.40
N GLU A 219 -2.91 -43.12 8.30
CA GLU A 219 -2.94 -43.80 7.00
C GLU A 219 -2.63 -42.82 5.84
N PRO A 220 -1.47 -42.13 5.86
CA PRO A 220 -1.15 -41.09 4.87
C PRO A 220 -1.24 -41.59 3.43
N ALA A 221 -0.94 -42.87 3.16
CA ALA A 221 -1.06 -43.47 1.84
C ALA A 221 -2.50 -43.39 1.27
N VAL A 222 -3.53 -43.59 2.11
CA VAL A 222 -4.94 -43.46 1.71
C VAL A 222 -5.27 -42.02 1.35
N LEU A 223 -4.76 -41.06 2.15
CA LEU A 223 -4.93 -39.64 1.86
C LEU A 223 -4.19 -39.23 0.58
N HIS A 224 -2.96 -39.69 0.34
CA HIS A 224 -2.24 -39.42 -0.91
C HIS A 224 -2.98 -39.98 -2.14
N GLY A 225 -3.53 -41.20 -2.05
CA GLY A 225 -4.33 -41.78 -3.13
C GLY A 225 -5.60 -40.96 -3.45
N LEU A 226 -6.29 -40.47 -2.42
CA LEU A 226 -7.46 -39.59 -2.56
C LEU A 226 -7.07 -38.25 -3.20
N LEU A 227 -6.01 -37.61 -2.71
CA LEU A 227 -5.52 -36.32 -3.19
C LEU A 227 -5.07 -36.39 -4.65
N GLN A 228 -4.41 -37.48 -5.07
CA GLN A 228 -4.01 -37.67 -6.47
C GLN A 228 -5.24 -37.78 -7.40
N LYS A 229 -6.20 -38.66 -7.09
CA LYS A 229 -7.42 -38.80 -7.90
C LYS A 229 -8.21 -37.49 -8.01
N LEU A 230 -8.26 -36.70 -6.93
CA LEU A 230 -8.87 -35.38 -6.94
C LEU A 230 -8.07 -34.37 -7.78
N ALA A 231 -6.73 -34.43 -7.76
CA ALA A 231 -5.89 -33.57 -8.57
C ALA A 231 -6.04 -33.85 -10.07
N ASP A 232 -6.08 -35.13 -10.47
CA ASP A 232 -6.31 -35.55 -11.86
C ASP A 232 -7.69 -35.10 -12.38
N ALA A 233 -8.73 -35.22 -11.55
CA ALA A 233 -10.06 -34.72 -11.86
C ALA A 233 -10.10 -33.18 -11.95
N VAL A 234 -9.38 -32.47 -11.08
CA VAL A 234 -9.28 -31.00 -11.13
C VAL A 234 -8.56 -30.52 -12.39
N VAL A 235 -7.46 -31.16 -12.81
CA VAL A 235 -6.79 -30.86 -14.09
C VAL A 235 -7.76 -31.01 -15.26
N THR A 236 -8.48 -32.14 -15.30
CA THR A 236 -9.49 -32.44 -16.34
C THR A 236 -10.61 -31.38 -16.35
N TYR A 237 -11.07 -30.97 -15.17
CA TYR A 237 -12.15 -29.98 -15.01
C TYR A 237 -11.70 -28.55 -15.34
N ILE A 238 -10.44 -28.17 -15.06
CA ILE A 238 -9.86 -26.88 -15.49
C ILE A 238 -9.86 -26.79 -17.02
N LYS A 239 -9.38 -27.84 -17.70
CA LYS A 239 -9.40 -27.89 -19.17
C LYS A 239 -10.82 -27.75 -19.72
N TYR A 240 -11.77 -28.54 -19.21
CA TYR A 240 -13.17 -28.48 -19.64
C TYR A 240 -13.79 -27.08 -19.47
N GLN A 241 -13.54 -26.40 -18.34
CA GLN A 241 -14.02 -25.02 -18.14
C GLN A 241 -13.37 -24.03 -19.12
N ALA A 242 -12.08 -24.18 -19.42
CA ALA A 242 -11.37 -23.34 -20.39
C ALA A 242 -11.88 -23.55 -21.82
N ASP A 243 -12.04 -24.80 -22.25
CA ASP A 243 -12.62 -25.16 -23.56
C ASP A 243 -14.08 -24.66 -23.69
N ALA A 244 -14.82 -24.62 -22.58
CA ALA A 244 -16.17 -24.07 -22.52
C ALA A 244 -16.24 -22.53 -22.49
N GLY A 245 -15.11 -21.83 -22.43
CA GLY A 245 -15.02 -20.37 -22.59
C GLY A 245 -14.54 -19.58 -21.36
N ALA A 246 -14.18 -20.24 -20.25
CA ALA A 246 -13.54 -19.59 -19.12
C ALA A 246 -12.17 -19.00 -19.54
N GLN A 247 -11.91 -17.75 -19.18
CA GLN A 247 -10.72 -16.99 -19.60
C GLN A 247 -9.60 -17.01 -18.56
N THR A 248 -9.92 -17.46 -17.34
CA THR A 248 -9.03 -17.68 -16.20
C THR A 248 -9.73 -18.63 -15.24
N VAL A 249 -8.97 -19.37 -14.43
CA VAL A 249 -9.55 -20.28 -13.40
C VAL A 249 -8.95 -20.00 -12.04
N GLN A 250 -9.82 -19.87 -11.02
CA GLN A 250 -9.38 -19.74 -9.62
C GLN A 250 -9.44 -21.09 -8.89
N ILE A 251 -8.29 -21.51 -8.35
CA ILE A 251 -8.16 -22.64 -7.43
C ILE A 251 -8.45 -22.12 -6.02
N PHE A 252 -9.44 -22.71 -5.35
CA PHE A 252 -9.81 -22.40 -3.96
C PHE A 252 -9.32 -23.50 -3.01
N ASP A 253 -8.27 -23.24 -2.23
CA ASP A 253 -7.97 -24.03 -1.03
C ASP A 253 -8.42 -23.28 0.23
N SER A 254 -9.70 -23.44 0.58
CA SER A 254 -10.28 -22.81 1.76
C SER A 254 -9.69 -23.35 3.07
N TRP A 255 -9.28 -24.63 3.08
CA TRP A 255 -8.90 -25.36 4.29
C TRP A 255 -7.39 -25.59 4.48
N ALA A 256 -6.53 -25.34 3.49
CA ALA A 256 -5.07 -25.50 3.63
C ALA A 256 -4.46 -24.75 4.84
N ALA A 257 -5.00 -23.60 5.25
CA ALA A 257 -4.53 -22.89 6.47
C ALA A 257 -4.90 -23.59 7.80
N GLN A 258 -5.49 -24.78 7.76
CA GLN A 258 -5.68 -25.67 8.91
C GLN A 258 -4.53 -26.67 9.08
N LEU A 259 -3.62 -26.75 8.11
CA LEU A 259 -2.40 -27.56 8.16
C LEU A 259 -1.27 -26.83 8.88
N SER A 260 -0.29 -27.56 9.43
CA SER A 260 1.02 -26.94 9.69
C SER A 260 1.72 -26.62 8.35
N PRO A 261 2.71 -25.71 8.33
CA PRO A 261 3.49 -25.48 7.12
C PRO A 261 4.17 -26.75 6.58
N GLN A 262 4.55 -27.69 7.46
CA GLN A 262 5.12 -28.98 7.12
C GLN A 262 4.08 -29.92 6.49
N ASP A 263 2.86 -29.99 7.04
CA ASP A 263 1.79 -30.81 6.46
C ASP A 263 1.33 -30.23 5.10
N PHE A 264 1.35 -28.90 4.93
CA PHE A 264 1.06 -28.27 3.63
C PHE A 264 2.01 -28.76 2.55
N ASP A 265 3.31 -28.84 2.85
CA ASP A 265 4.37 -29.27 1.92
C ASP A 265 4.23 -30.75 1.49
N ILE A 266 3.41 -31.54 2.20
CA ILE A 266 3.18 -32.97 1.93
C ILE A 266 1.79 -33.20 1.31
N PHE A 267 0.74 -32.56 1.84
CA PHE A 267 -0.67 -32.90 1.57
C PHE A 267 -1.45 -31.86 0.77
N ALA A 268 -0.88 -30.68 0.46
CA ALA A 268 -1.54 -29.64 -0.33
C ALA A 268 -0.66 -29.08 -1.45
N GLY A 269 0.49 -28.50 -1.12
CA GLY A 269 1.42 -27.85 -2.05
C GLY A 269 1.80 -28.69 -3.27
N PRO A 270 2.22 -29.98 -3.11
CA PRO A 270 2.57 -30.84 -4.23
C PRO A 270 1.45 -31.01 -5.26
N TYR A 271 0.20 -31.13 -4.79
CA TYR A 271 -0.97 -31.32 -5.66
C TYR A 271 -1.42 -30.04 -6.33
N ILE A 272 -1.32 -28.88 -5.65
CA ILE A 272 -1.58 -27.57 -6.24
C ILE A 272 -0.56 -27.29 -7.36
N ASN A 273 0.73 -27.55 -7.11
CA ASN A 273 1.80 -27.44 -8.10
C ASN A 273 1.57 -28.39 -9.29
N TYR A 274 1.24 -29.66 -9.05
CA TYR A 274 0.89 -30.63 -10.11
C TYR A 274 -0.28 -30.13 -10.97
N ILE A 275 -1.37 -29.67 -10.36
CA ILE A 275 -2.52 -29.10 -11.07
C ILE A 275 -2.09 -27.93 -11.97
N ILE A 276 -1.32 -26.99 -11.43
CA ILE A 276 -0.85 -25.81 -12.19
C ILE A 276 0.03 -26.26 -13.36
N GLN A 277 0.95 -27.20 -13.16
CA GLN A 277 1.83 -27.69 -14.22
C GLN A 277 1.07 -28.43 -15.33
N GLU A 278 0.19 -29.38 -15.01
CA GLU A 278 -0.56 -30.12 -16.03
C GLU A 278 -1.60 -29.25 -16.74
N ALA A 279 -2.27 -28.33 -16.01
CA ALA A 279 -3.17 -27.36 -16.62
C ALA A 279 -2.42 -26.42 -17.58
N LYS A 280 -1.21 -25.95 -17.24
CA LYS A 280 -0.39 -25.11 -18.12
C LYS A 280 0.16 -25.86 -19.34
N LYS A 281 0.41 -27.17 -19.27
CA LYS A 281 0.76 -27.98 -20.45
C LYS A 281 -0.39 -28.07 -21.46
N GLN A 282 -1.62 -28.12 -20.97
CA GLN A 282 -2.83 -28.28 -21.81
C GLN A 282 -3.43 -26.94 -22.25
N CYS A 283 -3.32 -25.90 -21.42
CA CYS A 283 -3.91 -24.58 -21.60
C CYS A 283 -2.88 -23.49 -21.19
N PRO A 284 -1.77 -23.29 -21.94
CA PRO A 284 -0.67 -22.41 -21.52
C PRO A 284 -1.09 -20.94 -21.31
N ASP A 285 -1.94 -20.41 -22.18
CA ASP A 285 -2.41 -19.03 -22.16
C ASP A 285 -3.57 -18.77 -21.17
N LEU A 286 -3.94 -19.76 -20.36
CA LEU A 286 -4.95 -19.67 -19.29
C LEU A 286 -4.29 -19.18 -18.00
N PRO A 287 -4.63 -18.01 -17.45
CA PRO A 287 -4.13 -17.56 -16.15
C PRO A 287 -4.79 -18.35 -15.02
N ILE A 288 -4.00 -18.80 -14.05
CA ILE A 288 -4.45 -19.57 -12.88
C ILE A 288 -4.24 -18.73 -11.61
N ILE A 289 -5.34 -18.47 -10.91
CA ILE A 289 -5.35 -17.75 -9.62
C ILE A 289 -5.33 -18.78 -8.49
N LEU A 290 -4.35 -18.70 -7.59
CA LEU A 290 -4.37 -19.49 -6.35
C LEU A 290 -4.92 -18.63 -5.20
N TYR A 291 -6.04 -19.06 -4.62
CA TYR A 291 -6.58 -18.51 -3.38
C TYR A 291 -6.47 -19.52 -2.25
N ILE A 292 -5.83 -19.12 -1.15
CA ILE A 292 -5.85 -19.84 0.12
C ILE A 292 -6.40 -18.90 1.19
N SER A 293 -7.42 -19.36 1.93
CA SER A 293 -8.01 -18.55 3.01
C SER A 293 -7.06 -18.50 4.22
N ASN A 294 -7.01 -17.37 4.94
CA ASN A 294 -6.14 -17.17 6.12
C ASN A 294 -4.66 -17.55 5.90
N SER A 295 -4.15 -17.30 4.68
CA SER A 295 -2.87 -17.76 4.14
C SER A 295 -1.61 -17.08 4.68
N GLY A 296 -1.68 -16.29 5.75
CA GLY A 296 -0.54 -15.51 6.27
C GLY A 296 0.70 -16.35 6.66
N ALA A 297 0.53 -17.63 7.01
CA ALA A 297 1.64 -18.55 7.30
C ALA A 297 2.13 -19.36 6.07
N LEU A 298 1.51 -19.17 4.90
CA LEU A 298 1.68 -19.98 3.69
C LEU A 298 2.03 -19.16 2.44
N ILE A 299 2.32 -17.87 2.54
CA ILE A 299 2.53 -16.96 1.40
C ILE A 299 3.70 -17.44 0.49
N GLU A 300 4.82 -17.81 1.11
CA GLU A 300 6.00 -18.35 0.45
C GLU A 300 5.71 -19.71 -0.21
N ARG A 301 4.75 -20.46 0.34
CA ARG A 301 4.33 -21.77 -0.16
C ARG A 301 3.32 -21.67 -1.31
N MET A 302 2.45 -20.65 -1.29
CA MET A 302 1.63 -20.26 -2.44
C MET A 302 2.53 -19.82 -3.61
N ALA A 303 3.57 -19.04 -3.34
CA ALA A 303 4.59 -18.66 -4.32
C ALA A 303 5.35 -19.90 -4.87
N ALA A 304 5.73 -20.84 -4.00
CA ALA A 304 6.41 -22.08 -4.42
C ALA A 304 5.53 -23.00 -5.30
N CYS A 305 4.20 -22.86 -5.27
CA CYS A 305 3.29 -23.54 -6.20
C CYS A 305 3.27 -22.91 -7.61
N ASN A 306 3.93 -21.76 -7.80
CA ASN A 306 4.07 -21.03 -9.07
C ASN A 306 2.75 -20.78 -9.87
N PRO A 307 1.68 -20.24 -9.24
CA PRO A 307 0.52 -19.73 -9.97
C PRO A 307 0.87 -18.45 -10.76
N ASP A 308 0.05 -18.03 -11.73
CA ASP A 308 0.25 -16.70 -12.36
C ASP A 308 -0.15 -15.55 -11.39
N ILE A 309 -1.13 -15.82 -10.51
CA ILE A 309 -1.72 -14.85 -9.57
C ILE A 309 -1.88 -15.45 -8.17
N ILE A 310 -1.44 -14.70 -7.16
CA ILE A 310 -1.65 -15.01 -5.74
C ILE A 310 -2.82 -14.15 -5.22
N SER A 311 -3.91 -14.79 -4.79
CA SER A 311 -5.04 -14.10 -4.17
C SER A 311 -4.89 -14.13 -2.65
N LEU A 312 -4.52 -13.00 -2.06
CA LEU A 312 -4.25 -12.88 -0.63
C LEU A 312 -5.56 -12.69 0.17
N CYS A 313 -5.55 -13.18 1.41
CA CYS A 313 -6.61 -12.90 2.39
C CYS A 313 -6.39 -11.55 3.10
N HIS A 314 -7.42 -11.07 3.80
CA HIS A 314 -7.43 -9.74 4.44
C HIS A 314 -6.64 -9.66 5.76
N THR A 315 -6.12 -10.78 6.26
CA THR A 315 -5.33 -10.88 7.50
C THR A 315 -3.83 -10.67 7.27
N VAL A 316 -3.46 -10.10 6.12
CA VAL A 316 -2.08 -9.93 5.61
C VAL A 316 -2.00 -8.53 5.03
N ASP A 317 -0.93 -7.77 5.26
CA ASP A 317 -0.75 -6.52 4.51
C ASP A 317 -0.34 -6.82 3.06
N LEU A 318 -0.93 -6.12 2.09
CA LEU A 318 -0.65 -6.39 0.67
C LEU A 318 0.84 -6.19 0.34
N THR A 319 1.50 -5.21 0.97
CA THR A 319 2.93 -4.93 0.79
C THR A 319 3.79 -6.05 1.36
N GLU A 320 3.47 -6.53 2.57
CA GLU A 320 4.13 -7.67 3.21
C GLU A 320 3.97 -8.96 2.38
N GLY A 321 2.74 -9.23 1.90
CA GLY A 321 2.47 -10.38 1.04
C GLY A 321 3.25 -10.34 -0.28
N ILE A 322 3.39 -9.16 -0.89
CA ILE A 322 4.21 -8.97 -2.10
C ILE A 322 5.70 -9.14 -1.81
N GLN A 323 6.19 -8.66 -0.67
CA GLN A 323 7.59 -8.84 -0.25
C GLN A 323 7.92 -10.32 -0.04
N ARG A 324 7.01 -11.09 0.57
CA ARG A 324 7.21 -12.50 0.92
C ARG A 324 7.04 -13.46 -0.26
N ALA A 325 6.14 -13.19 -1.20
CA ALA A 325 5.95 -14.03 -2.39
C ALA A 325 6.80 -13.59 -3.61
N GLY A 326 7.12 -12.29 -3.74
CA GLY A 326 7.95 -11.76 -4.82
C GLY A 326 7.19 -11.11 -5.98
N LYS A 327 7.83 -10.16 -6.66
CA LYS A 327 7.20 -9.25 -7.64
C LYS A 327 6.89 -9.88 -9.02
N GLN A 328 7.26 -11.13 -9.26
CA GLN A 328 6.99 -11.85 -10.51
C GLN A 328 5.48 -12.14 -10.69
N PHE A 329 4.78 -12.44 -9.60
CA PHE A 329 3.36 -12.76 -9.58
C PHE A 329 2.48 -11.52 -9.77
N ALA A 330 1.26 -11.73 -10.28
CA ALA A 330 0.19 -10.78 -10.06
C ALA A 330 -0.47 -11.04 -8.70
N TYR A 331 -1.14 -10.02 -8.14
CA TYR A 331 -1.78 -10.10 -6.84
C TYR A 331 -3.27 -9.79 -6.95
N GLN A 332 -4.09 -10.58 -6.28
CA GLN A 332 -5.53 -10.33 -6.19
C GLN A 332 -5.93 -10.10 -4.74
N GLY A 333 -6.85 -9.16 -4.52
CA GLY A 333 -7.37 -8.83 -3.20
C GLY A 333 -6.88 -7.47 -2.70
N ASN A 334 -6.81 -7.24 -1.39
CA ASN A 334 -7.19 -8.17 -0.31
C ASN A 334 -8.04 -7.49 0.78
N MET A 335 -8.76 -6.42 0.44
CA MET A 335 -9.62 -5.67 1.35
C MET A 335 -10.57 -6.59 2.16
N ASP A 336 -10.68 -6.38 3.47
CA ASP A 336 -11.67 -7.09 4.29
C ASP A 336 -13.11 -6.81 3.81
N ALA A 337 -13.91 -7.87 3.68
CA ALA A 337 -15.34 -7.78 3.38
C ALA A 337 -16.13 -7.06 4.49
N GLY A 338 -15.65 -7.08 5.74
CA GLY A 338 -16.19 -6.32 6.87
C GLY A 338 -16.16 -4.79 6.66
N VAL A 339 -15.21 -4.27 5.88
CA VAL A 339 -15.12 -2.83 5.56
C VAL A 339 -16.35 -2.35 4.78
N LEU A 340 -17.06 -3.23 4.05
CA LEU A 340 -18.29 -2.87 3.33
C LEU A 340 -19.50 -2.60 4.26
N PHE A 341 -19.39 -2.82 5.58
CA PHE A 341 -20.35 -2.34 6.58
C PHE A 341 -20.00 -0.94 7.13
N GLY A 342 -18.84 -0.40 6.76
CA GLY A 342 -18.40 0.93 7.17
C GLY A 342 -19.02 2.07 6.36
N SER A 343 -18.53 3.28 6.59
CA SER A 343 -18.92 4.46 5.83
C SER A 343 -18.33 4.45 4.41
N LYS A 344 -18.90 5.23 3.50
CA LYS A 344 -18.45 5.33 2.11
C LYS A 344 -17.00 5.83 2.01
N GLU A 345 -16.61 6.77 2.87
CA GLU A 345 -15.23 7.27 3.00
C GLU A 345 -14.27 6.20 3.54
N SER A 346 -14.76 5.30 4.39
CA SER A 346 -13.96 4.18 4.93
C SER A 346 -13.70 3.10 3.86
N ILE A 347 -14.70 2.84 3.02
CA ILE A 347 -14.60 1.98 1.84
C ILE A 347 -13.64 2.61 0.83
N GLU A 348 -13.84 3.87 0.45
CA GLU A 348 -12.98 4.59 -0.48
C GLU A 348 -11.52 4.60 -0.03
N ARG A 349 -11.27 5.01 1.22
CA ARG A 349 -9.91 5.03 1.78
C ARG A 349 -9.24 3.65 1.72
N ARG A 350 -9.95 2.56 2.05
CA ARG A 350 -9.36 1.20 1.99
C ARG A 350 -9.06 0.77 0.54
N ILE A 351 -9.90 1.13 -0.43
CA ILE A 351 -9.63 0.86 -1.87
C ILE A 351 -8.40 1.63 -2.33
N LEU A 352 -8.28 2.91 -1.96
CA LEU A 352 -7.14 3.76 -2.32
C LEU A 352 -5.84 3.29 -1.66
N GLU A 353 -5.85 2.97 -0.36
CA GLU A 353 -4.72 2.38 0.38
C GLU A 353 -4.25 1.08 -0.29
N THR A 354 -5.17 0.15 -0.56
CA THR A 354 -4.85 -1.16 -1.18
C THR A 354 -4.27 -0.98 -2.60
N THR A 355 -4.84 -0.05 -3.40
CA THR A 355 -4.31 0.25 -4.74
C THR A 355 -2.93 0.91 -4.69
N ALA A 356 -2.71 1.79 -3.71
CA ALA A 356 -1.44 2.49 -3.54
C ALA A 356 -0.31 1.50 -3.16
N SER A 357 -0.53 0.56 -2.25
CA SER A 357 0.46 -0.48 -1.91
C SER A 357 0.86 -1.32 -3.12
N ALA A 358 -0.10 -1.78 -3.92
CA ALA A 358 0.19 -2.55 -5.14
C ALA A 358 0.99 -1.74 -6.17
N LYS A 359 0.60 -0.47 -6.38
CA LYS A 359 1.27 0.44 -7.31
C LYS A 359 2.69 0.79 -6.85
N ALA A 360 2.89 1.06 -5.56
CA ALA A 360 4.20 1.35 -4.97
C ALA A 360 5.14 0.13 -5.03
N ALA A 361 4.60 -1.08 -4.85
CA ALA A 361 5.36 -2.30 -5.05
C ALA A 361 5.72 -2.55 -6.54
N GLY A 362 4.98 -1.96 -7.48
CA GLY A 362 5.19 -2.11 -8.93
C GLY A 362 4.67 -3.44 -9.50
N VAL A 363 3.65 -4.04 -8.88
CA VAL A 363 3.09 -5.34 -9.29
C VAL A 363 1.77 -5.20 -10.06
N ARG A 364 1.42 -6.24 -10.81
CA ARG A 364 0.11 -6.37 -11.45
C ARG A 364 -0.93 -6.69 -10.39
N HIS A 365 -2.07 -6.00 -10.39
CA HIS A 365 -3.04 -6.07 -9.30
C HIS A 365 -4.49 -6.14 -9.77
N ILE A 366 -5.29 -6.99 -9.11
CA ILE A 366 -6.73 -7.15 -9.30
C ILE A 366 -7.40 -6.79 -7.98
N MET A 367 -8.18 -5.71 -7.97
CA MET A 367 -8.93 -5.27 -6.81
C MET A 367 -10.04 -6.27 -6.50
N ASN A 368 -10.00 -6.85 -5.30
CA ASN A 368 -10.99 -7.79 -4.79
C ASN A 368 -10.99 -7.72 -3.26
N LEU A 369 -11.97 -8.37 -2.64
CA LEU A 369 -11.98 -8.63 -1.21
C LEU A 369 -11.02 -9.79 -0.88
N GLY A 370 -10.49 -9.82 0.33
CA GLY A 370 -9.69 -10.95 0.85
C GLY A 370 -10.53 -12.15 1.32
N HIS A 371 -11.86 -12.07 1.25
CA HIS A 371 -12.82 -13.15 1.40
C HIS A 371 -14.14 -12.75 0.72
N GLY A 372 -15.00 -13.70 0.35
CA GLY A 372 -16.28 -13.38 -0.28
C GLY A 372 -17.27 -12.59 0.59
N ILE A 373 -18.09 -11.76 -0.06
CA ILE A 373 -19.08 -10.84 0.55
C ILE A 373 -19.95 -11.52 1.63
N GLN A 374 -20.22 -10.80 2.71
CA GLN A 374 -21.03 -11.29 3.83
C GLN A 374 -22.53 -11.09 3.59
N GLN A 375 -23.38 -11.87 4.27
CA GLN A 375 -24.82 -11.63 4.25
C GLN A 375 -25.14 -10.40 5.11
N GLY A 376 -25.97 -9.49 4.59
CA GLY A 376 -26.34 -8.24 5.28
C GLY A 376 -25.49 -7.03 4.91
N THR A 377 -24.43 -7.19 4.11
CA THR A 377 -23.69 -6.05 3.54
C THR A 377 -24.63 -5.18 2.68
N PRO A 378 -24.68 -3.84 2.85
CA PRO A 378 -25.57 -2.99 2.07
C PRO A 378 -25.24 -3.01 0.57
N GLU A 379 -26.25 -3.20 -0.29
CA GLU A 379 -26.06 -3.18 -1.76
C GLU A 379 -25.48 -1.85 -2.25
N GLU A 380 -25.82 -0.73 -1.60
CA GLU A 380 -25.27 0.60 -1.92
C GLU A 380 -23.77 0.75 -1.60
N ASN A 381 -23.24 0.01 -0.62
CA ASN A 381 -21.82 0.00 -0.28
C ASN A 381 -21.03 -0.89 -1.24
N VAL A 382 -21.65 -1.96 -1.77
CA VAL A 382 -21.10 -2.74 -2.89
C VAL A 382 -21.05 -1.90 -4.16
N ALA A 383 -22.13 -1.18 -4.48
CA ALA A 383 -22.17 -0.24 -5.61
C ALA A 383 -21.05 0.82 -5.50
N HIS A 384 -20.91 1.45 -4.34
CA HIS A 384 -19.89 2.47 -4.08
C HIS A 384 -18.46 1.91 -4.18
N PHE A 385 -18.20 0.68 -3.71
CA PHE A 385 -16.90 0.02 -3.91
C PHE A 385 -16.55 -0.09 -5.40
N PHE A 386 -17.49 -0.54 -6.23
CA PHE A 386 -17.26 -0.66 -7.68
C PHE A 386 -17.06 0.70 -8.36
N GLU A 387 -17.80 1.73 -7.95
CA GLU A 387 -17.64 3.10 -8.43
C GLU A 387 -16.24 3.68 -8.12
N VAL A 388 -15.79 3.54 -6.87
CA VAL A 388 -14.46 4.02 -6.45
C VAL A 388 -13.36 3.22 -7.13
N ALA A 389 -13.41 1.88 -7.08
CA ALA A 389 -12.37 1.02 -7.66
C ALA A 389 -12.17 1.26 -9.17
N LYS A 390 -13.24 1.54 -9.91
CA LYS A 390 -13.16 1.93 -11.33
C LYS A 390 -12.59 3.33 -11.54
N SER A 391 -12.83 4.27 -10.63
CA SER A 391 -12.44 5.68 -10.77
C SER A 391 -11.04 6.02 -10.23
N VAL A 392 -10.32 5.12 -9.54
CA VAL A 392 -9.01 5.39 -8.91
C VAL A 392 -7.99 6.04 -9.85
N HIS A 393 -7.92 5.58 -11.10
CA HIS A 393 -7.00 6.13 -12.11
C HIS A 393 -7.26 7.61 -12.44
N LEU A 394 -8.52 8.03 -12.48
CA LEU A 394 -8.91 9.43 -12.71
C LEU A 394 -8.64 10.30 -11.49
N ARG A 395 -8.87 9.78 -10.27
CA ARG A 395 -8.62 10.53 -9.01
C ARG A 395 -7.14 10.88 -8.85
N HIS A 396 -6.24 9.95 -9.16
CA HIS A 396 -4.80 10.20 -9.25
C HIS A 396 -4.41 11.31 -10.25
N CYS A 397 -5.14 11.48 -11.35
CA CYS A 397 -4.92 12.58 -12.29
C CYS A 397 -5.44 13.92 -11.75
N TYR A 398 -6.46 13.92 -10.89
CA TYR A 398 -6.95 15.14 -10.24
C TYR A 398 -5.98 15.69 -9.20
N ASP A 399 -5.31 14.85 -8.41
CA ASP A 399 -4.26 15.29 -7.49
C ASP A 399 -3.08 15.95 -8.25
N LEU A 400 -2.76 15.44 -9.44
CA LEU A 400 -1.75 16.03 -10.33
C LEU A 400 -2.23 17.30 -11.07
N GLN A 401 -3.53 17.50 -11.24
CA GLN A 401 -4.10 18.71 -11.87
C GLN A 401 -4.46 19.81 -10.86
N GLY A 402 -4.65 19.46 -9.58
CA GLY A 402 -4.76 20.43 -8.47
C GLY A 402 -3.44 21.13 -8.17
N ALA A 403 -2.31 20.52 -8.56
CA ALA A 403 -0.98 21.11 -8.50
C ALA A 403 -0.82 22.24 -9.55
N ASN A 404 -1.17 23.47 -9.18
CA ASN A 404 -0.94 24.67 -10.00
C ASN A 404 0.56 24.92 -10.24
N ALA A 405 1.09 24.40 -11.34
CA ALA A 405 2.47 24.62 -11.76
C ALA A 405 2.71 26.08 -12.23
N THR A 406 3.20 26.93 -11.32
CA THR A 406 3.48 28.36 -11.55
C THR A 406 4.75 28.60 -12.38
N PHE A 407 4.73 28.23 -13.66
CA PHE A 407 5.85 28.49 -14.57
C PHE A 407 5.91 29.98 -14.99
N SER A 408 6.90 30.71 -14.49
CA SER A 408 7.38 32.00 -14.99
C SER A 408 6.33 33.12 -15.23
N GLY A 409 5.66 33.55 -14.15
CA GLY A 409 5.37 34.97 -13.94
C GLY A 409 4.39 35.69 -14.88
N ARG A 410 3.53 35.01 -15.65
CA ARG A 410 2.43 35.65 -16.39
C ARG A 410 1.10 34.94 -16.15
N LYS A 411 0.09 35.69 -15.69
CA LYS A 411 -1.29 35.19 -15.56
C LYS A 411 -1.91 34.95 -16.94
N VAL A 412 -2.36 33.72 -17.19
CA VAL A 412 -3.30 33.41 -18.27
C VAL A 412 -4.67 33.20 -17.64
N SER A 413 -5.70 33.84 -18.19
CA SER A 413 -7.09 33.64 -17.79
C SER A 413 -7.78 32.71 -18.78
N VAL A 414 -8.33 31.60 -18.30
CA VAL A 414 -9.15 30.70 -19.11
C VAL A 414 -10.61 30.85 -18.66
N ARG A 415 -11.44 31.47 -19.50
CA ARG A 415 -12.90 31.32 -19.42
C ARG A 415 -13.25 30.02 -20.15
N GLY A 416 -14.03 29.17 -19.50
CA GLY A 416 -14.61 27.99 -20.17
C GLY A 416 -15.63 28.40 -21.22
N SER A 417 -15.59 27.72 -22.37
CA SER A 417 -16.66 27.70 -23.36
C SER A 417 -16.91 26.25 -23.75
N GLU A 418 -18.15 25.79 -23.64
CA GLU A 418 -18.50 24.40 -23.96
C GLU A 418 -18.38 24.14 -25.46
N SER A 419 -17.51 23.21 -25.86
CA SER A 419 -17.54 22.61 -27.19
C SER A 419 -16.84 21.25 -27.21
N ARG A 420 -17.47 20.25 -27.83
CA ARG A 420 -16.92 18.89 -28.00
C ARG A 420 -16.13 18.78 -29.30
N SER A 421 -14.80 18.81 -29.23
CA SER A 421 -13.94 18.18 -30.25
C SER A 421 -12.60 17.74 -29.64
N ALA A 422 -12.02 16.66 -30.15
CA ALA A 422 -10.82 16.05 -29.57
C ALA A 422 -9.53 16.68 -30.12
N ALA A 423 -8.74 17.31 -29.25
CA ALA A 423 -7.42 17.83 -29.58
C ALA A 423 -6.32 16.80 -29.24
N ARG A 424 -5.66 16.24 -30.26
CA ARG A 424 -4.41 15.48 -30.08
C ARG A 424 -3.25 16.44 -29.84
N PHE A 425 -2.58 16.32 -28.70
CA PHE A 425 -1.33 17.05 -28.43
C PHE A 425 -0.11 16.27 -28.92
N VAL A 426 0.80 16.96 -29.61
CA VAL A 426 2.08 16.40 -30.06
C VAL A 426 3.20 17.12 -29.31
N VAL A 427 3.92 16.40 -28.45
CA VAL A 427 5.11 16.93 -27.79
C VAL A 427 6.26 16.97 -28.79
N ARG A 428 6.76 18.17 -29.09
CA ARG A 428 8.09 18.33 -29.69
C ARG A 428 9.10 18.48 -28.56
N ALA A 429 10.09 17.59 -28.51
CA ALA A 429 11.29 17.82 -27.73
C ALA A 429 12.10 18.92 -28.42
N ASP A 430 12.23 20.08 -27.77
CA ASP A 430 13.11 21.16 -28.24
C ASP A 430 14.54 20.94 -27.72
N GLY A 431 15.54 21.36 -28.49
CA GLY A 431 16.95 20.99 -28.34
C GLY A 431 17.70 21.67 -27.19
N GLY A 432 17.05 21.89 -26.05
CA GLY A 432 17.66 22.51 -24.88
C GLY A 432 18.78 21.64 -24.29
N GLN A 433 19.95 22.23 -24.04
CA GLN A 433 21.01 21.56 -23.29
C GLN A 433 20.49 21.18 -21.89
N LEU A 434 20.78 19.95 -21.46
CA LEU A 434 20.60 19.55 -20.07
C LEU A 434 21.36 20.53 -19.17
N ALA A 435 20.61 21.31 -18.39
CA ALA A 435 21.20 22.20 -17.40
C ALA A 435 22.02 21.35 -16.42
N LYS A 436 23.32 21.60 -16.34
CA LYS A 436 24.13 21.06 -15.26
C LYS A 436 23.55 21.58 -13.95
N VAL A 437 23.12 20.68 -13.07
CA VAL A 437 22.96 21.01 -11.66
C VAL A 437 24.35 21.44 -11.18
N GLU A 438 24.50 22.72 -10.87
CA GLU A 438 25.77 23.21 -10.33
C GLU A 438 25.99 22.58 -8.96
N ARG A 439 27.19 22.04 -8.74
CA ARG A 439 27.61 21.66 -7.38
C ARG A 439 27.61 22.92 -6.54
N VAL A 440 26.72 22.98 -5.54
CA VAL A 440 26.86 23.91 -4.42
C VAL A 440 28.26 23.69 -3.85
N GLN A 441 29.11 24.70 -3.94
CA GLN A 441 30.47 24.63 -3.41
C GLN A 441 30.38 24.41 -1.89
N LYS A 442 31.19 23.51 -1.31
CA LYS A 442 31.23 23.30 0.14
C LYS A 442 31.61 24.63 0.81
N ALA A 443 30.61 25.34 1.35
CA ALA A 443 30.82 26.55 2.12
C ALA A 443 31.59 26.16 3.38
N GLY A 444 32.80 26.73 3.55
CA GLY A 444 33.79 26.30 4.54
C GLY A 444 33.46 26.67 5.99
N GLY A 445 32.35 26.14 6.50
CA GLY A 445 31.98 26.17 7.92
C GLY A 445 32.20 24.81 8.58
N LEU A 446 32.44 24.81 9.90
CA LEU A 446 32.79 23.62 10.70
C LEU A 446 31.76 22.46 10.59
N TYR A 447 30.50 22.81 10.29
CA TYR A 447 29.39 21.87 10.08
C TYR A 447 29.54 20.96 8.84
N ALA A 448 30.40 21.30 7.88
CA ALA A 448 30.54 20.57 6.62
C ALA A 448 31.22 19.18 6.74
N ASN A 449 31.69 18.81 7.94
CA ASN A 449 32.35 17.53 8.21
C ASN A 449 31.37 16.39 8.60
N PHE A 450 30.09 16.68 8.81
CA PHE A 450 29.05 15.70 9.19
C PHE A 450 27.89 15.61 8.17
N ALA A 451 27.98 16.32 7.04
CA ALA A 451 27.07 16.11 5.92
C ALA A 451 27.52 14.86 5.15
N SER A 452 26.61 13.94 4.84
CA SER A 452 26.98 12.76 4.05
C SER A 452 27.38 13.17 2.63
N ASP A 453 28.38 12.51 2.04
CA ASP A 453 28.76 12.74 0.63
C ASP A 453 27.80 12.02 -0.35
N GLN A 454 26.67 11.45 0.13
CA GLN A 454 25.63 10.85 -0.72
C GLN A 454 24.67 11.94 -1.24
N SER A 455 24.57 12.07 -2.56
CA SER A 455 23.57 12.93 -3.20
C SER A 455 22.21 12.23 -3.28
N LEU A 456 21.57 12.03 -2.12
CA LEU A 456 20.28 11.36 -2.01
C LEU A 456 19.17 12.23 -2.63
N SER A 457 18.33 11.61 -3.47
CA SER A 457 17.44 12.32 -4.39
C SER A 457 16.34 13.16 -3.73
N TYR A 458 16.02 12.87 -2.46
CA TYR A 458 15.04 13.61 -1.68
C TYR A 458 15.60 14.92 -1.11
N LEU A 459 16.92 15.03 -0.91
CA LEU A 459 17.60 16.21 -0.36
C LEU A 459 17.66 17.34 -1.40
N ASN A 460 16.56 18.08 -1.52
CA ASN A 460 16.35 19.12 -2.52
C ASN A 460 16.45 20.55 -1.94
N GLY A 461 16.55 20.68 -0.62
CA GLY A 461 16.73 21.93 0.12
C GLY A 461 15.43 22.71 0.39
N SER A 462 14.26 22.18 0.04
CA SER A 462 12.98 22.88 0.25
C SER A 462 12.37 22.69 1.65
N LEU A 463 12.83 21.68 2.41
CA LEU A 463 12.27 21.32 3.71
C LEU A 463 13.26 21.53 4.88
N PRO A 464 12.77 21.59 6.14
CA PRO A 464 13.61 21.39 7.33
C PRO A 464 14.28 20.01 7.29
N GLY A 465 15.43 19.85 7.93
CA GLY A 465 16.24 18.62 7.87
C GLY A 465 16.94 18.32 6.53
N ASP A 466 16.53 18.94 5.42
CA ASP A 466 16.85 18.56 4.03
C ASP A 466 18.27 18.93 3.54
N TYR A 467 19.25 18.88 4.44
CA TYR A 467 20.66 19.28 4.26
C TYR A 467 21.64 18.13 4.55
N GLY A 468 21.19 16.88 4.56
CA GLY A 468 22.04 15.69 4.66
C GLY A 468 22.75 15.48 6.01
N PHE A 469 22.18 16.03 7.09
CA PHE A 469 22.70 15.86 8.46
C PHE A 469 22.03 14.66 9.15
N ASP A 470 22.53 13.46 8.84
CA ASP A 470 22.23 12.23 9.58
C ASP A 470 23.55 11.55 9.99
N PRO A 471 24.16 11.98 11.11
CA PRO A 471 25.44 11.45 11.57
C PRO A 471 25.33 10.04 12.19
N LEU A 472 24.13 9.45 12.25
CA LEU A 472 23.88 8.13 12.86
C LEU A 472 23.29 7.11 11.85
N GLY A 473 22.91 7.53 10.64
CA GLY A 473 22.33 6.66 9.62
C GLY A 473 20.96 6.11 9.99
N LEU A 474 20.16 6.87 10.73
CA LEU A 474 18.85 6.44 11.23
C LEU A 474 17.73 6.64 10.21
N SER A 475 17.95 7.50 9.21
CA SER A 475 17.04 7.80 8.10
C SER A 475 17.47 7.12 6.81
N ASP A 476 16.55 6.40 6.19
CA ASP A 476 16.82 5.66 4.96
C ASP A 476 15.52 5.39 4.19
N PRO A 477 15.20 6.21 3.18
CA PRO A 477 14.06 5.99 2.31
C PRO A 477 14.37 5.11 1.09
N GLU A 478 15.61 4.65 0.90
CA GLU A 478 16.03 3.84 -0.25
C GLU A 478 16.20 2.33 0.09
N GLY A 479 16.25 1.98 1.38
CA GLY A 479 15.86 0.64 1.89
C GLY A 479 16.99 -0.29 2.33
N ALA A 480 18.11 0.24 2.83
CA ALA A 480 19.26 -0.51 3.34
C ALA A 480 19.24 -0.78 4.87
N GLY A 481 18.43 -0.07 5.68
CA GLY A 481 18.19 -0.44 7.09
C GLY A 481 17.75 0.65 8.09
N GLY A 482 17.50 1.89 7.67
CA GLY A 482 17.07 2.96 8.59
C GLY A 482 15.68 2.74 9.21
N PHE A 483 15.48 3.23 10.42
CA PHE A 483 14.26 3.01 11.22
C PHE A 483 13.27 4.18 11.18
N VAL A 484 13.67 5.34 10.64
CA VAL A 484 12.90 6.59 10.75
C VAL A 484 12.65 7.24 9.39
N ASP A 485 11.39 7.57 9.14
CA ASP A 485 10.91 8.29 7.96
C ASP A 485 11.52 9.72 7.90
N PRO A 486 12.22 10.11 6.81
CA PRO A 486 12.76 11.47 6.65
C PRO A 486 11.69 12.57 6.75
N ALA A 487 10.45 12.31 6.32
CA ALA A 487 9.38 13.29 6.47
C ALA A 487 9.01 13.53 7.95
N TRP A 488 9.01 12.47 8.77
CA TRP A 488 8.83 12.58 10.22
C TRP A 488 9.99 13.33 10.88
N LEU A 489 11.23 13.17 10.42
CA LEU A 489 12.37 13.94 10.93
C LEU A 489 12.24 15.44 10.64
N SER A 490 11.83 15.83 9.43
CA SER A 490 11.59 17.24 9.07
C SER A 490 10.51 17.90 9.95
N TYR A 491 9.42 17.17 10.21
CA TYR A 491 8.32 17.60 11.09
C TYR A 491 8.75 17.68 12.56
N SER A 492 9.54 16.70 13.00
CA SER A 492 10.07 16.61 14.36
C SER A 492 11.06 17.72 14.70
N GLU A 493 11.93 18.11 13.75
CA GLU A 493 12.87 19.22 13.94
C GLU A 493 12.15 20.53 14.26
N VAL A 494 11.06 20.85 13.55
CA VAL A 494 10.27 22.08 13.76
C VAL A 494 9.61 22.07 15.15
N ILE A 495 9.04 20.93 15.56
CA ILE A 495 8.36 20.81 16.85
C ILE A 495 9.35 20.86 18.01
N HIS A 496 10.44 20.08 17.97
CA HIS A 496 11.46 20.10 19.02
C HIS A 496 12.18 21.47 19.09
N GLY A 497 12.45 22.11 17.95
CA GLY A 497 13.02 23.46 17.90
C GLY A 497 12.16 24.51 18.60
N ARG A 498 10.83 24.41 18.50
CA ARG A 498 9.89 25.30 19.21
C ARG A 498 9.84 25.02 20.71
N TRP A 499 9.76 23.76 21.11
CA TRP A 499 9.84 23.39 22.53
C TRP A 499 11.18 23.81 23.15
N ALA A 500 12.28 23.71 22.42
CA ALA A 500 13.59 24.19 22.88
C ALA A 500 13.66 25.73 22.96
N MET A 501 13.02 26.48 22.05
CA MET A 501 12.92 27.95 22.16
C MET A 501 12.10 28.37 23.39
N LEU A 502 10.97 27.69 23.66
CA LEU A 502 10.17 27.93 24.87
C LEU A 502 10.91 27.51 26.14
N GLY A 503 11.61 26.37 26.12
CA GLY A 503 12.43 25.88 27.22
C GLY A 503 13.59 26.82 27.53
N ALA A 504 14.33 27.29 26.52
CA ALA A 504 15.44 28.22 26.69
C ALA A 504 14.97 29.56 27.27
N ALA A 505 13.83 30.08 26.80
CA ALA A 505 13.20 31.26 27.39
C ALA A 505 12.75 30.99 28.84
N GLY A 506 12.17 29.81 29.12
CA GLY A 506 11.75 29.37 30.44
C GLY A 506 12.90 29.13 31.44
N CYS A 507 14.11 28.81 30.96
CA CYS A 507 15.30 28.68 31.80
C CYS A 507 15.89 30.05 32.19
N ILE A 508 15.85 31.02 31.27
CA ILE A 508 16.47 32.34 31.47
C ILE A 508 15.53 33.32 32.17
N ALA A 509 14.23 33.33 31.81
CA ALA A 509 13.30 34.36 32.27
C ALA A 509 13.09 34.40 33.80
N PRO A 510 12.99 33.26 34.54
CA PRO A 510 12.87 33.29 36.00
C PRO A 510 14.12 33.88 36.66
N GLU A 511 15.31 33.50 36.20
CA GLU A 511 16.59 33.99 36.72
C GLU A 511 16.74 35.50 36.48
N VAL A 512 16.40 35.98 35.27
CA VAL A 512 16.43 37.41 34.93
C VAL A 512 15.38 38.21 35.72
N LEU A 513 14.14 37.72 35.82
CA LEU A 513 13.08 38.41 36.58
C LEU A 513 13.34 38.42 38.09
N SER A 514 13.98 37.38 38.62
CA SER A 514 14.46 37.30 39.99
C SER A 514 15.62 38.27 40.26
N ALA A 515 16.58 38.39 39.33
CA ALA A 515 17.66 39.38 39.39
C ALA A 515 17.15 40.83 39.24
N MET A 516 16.05 41.04 38.52
CA MET A 516 15.33 42.32 38.42
C MET A 516 14.40 42.61 39.62
N GLY A 517 14.31 41.70 40.60
CA GLY A 517 13.47 41.86 41.79
C GLY A 517 11.95 41.76 41.56
N ALA A 518 11.52 41.29 40.37
CA ALA A 518 10.11 41.15 40.02
C ALA A 518 9.47 39.87 40.57
N ILE A 519 10.29 38.91 41.03
CA ILE A 519 9.91 37.64 41.65
C ILE A 519 10.70 37.51 42.97
N PRO A 520 10.09 37.12 44.10
CA PRO A 520 10.79 36.97 45.37
C PRO A 520 11.91 35.92 45.29
N GLN A 521 13.08 36.21 45.87
CA GLN A 521 14.25 35.31 45.91
C GLN A 521 14.11 34.25 47.02
N THR A 522 12.95 33.60 47.11
CA THR A 522 12.64 32.61 48.15
C THR A 522 13.00 31.19 47.70
N GLY A 523 14.27 30.81 47.93
CA GLY A 523 14.79 29.46 47.69
C GLY A 523 15.11 29.15 46.22
N ASP A 524 15.59 27.93 45.98
CA ASP A 524 16.19 27.50 44.71
C ASP A 524 15.23 27.47 43.50
N ALA A 525 13.94 27.75 43.72
CA ALA A 525 12.88 27.73 42.70
C ALA A 525 13.08 28.73 41.54
N ALA A 526 13.98 29.70 41.67
CA ALA A 526 14.38 30.59 40.57
C ALA A 526 15.30 29.90 39.54
N VAL A 527 15.97 28.80 39.91
CA VAL A 527 16.94 28.09 39.06
C VAL A 527 16.27 26.89 38.39
N TRP A 528 16.33 26.85 37.06
CA TRP A 528 15.46 25.96 36.26
C TRP A 528 15.64 24.46 36.53
N PHE A 529 16.85 24.01 36.89
CA PHE A 529 17.16 22.59 37.15
C PHE A 529 17.06 22.17 38.62
N HIS A 530 16.86 23.12 39.55
CA HIS A 530 16.40 22.78 40.92
C HIS A 530 14.90 22.52 40.93
N SER A 531 14.17 23.10 39.96
CA SER A 531 12.76 22.79 39.74
C SER A 531 12.58 21.40 39.14
N GLY A 532 11.68 20.59 39.73
CA GLY A 532 11.33 19.26 39.24
C GLY A 532 12.25 18.11 39.70
N VAL A 533 13.30 18.37 40.48
CA VAL A 533 14.17 17.30 41.01
C VAL A 533 13.38 16.40 41.96
N ILE A 534 13.27 15.10 41.63
CA ILE A 534 12.70 14.08 42.53
C ILE A 534 13.73 13.84 43.66
N PRO A 535 13.40 14.16 44.92
CA PRO A 535 14.34 14.03 46.02
C PRO A 535 14.42 12.57 46.52
N PRO A 536 15.51 12.18 47.22
CA PRO A 536 15.57 10.91 47.94
C PRO A 536 14.40 10.76 48.93
N ALA A 537 13.88 9.53 49.04
CA ALA A 537 12.68 9.23 49.83
C ALA A 537 12.83 9.69 51.30
N GLY A 538 12.03 10.70 51.68
CA GLY A 538 12.03 11.30 53.02
C GLY A 538 12.33 12.80 53.05
N VAL A 539 12.85 13.39 51.97
CA VAL A 539 13.04 14.85 51.86
C VAL A 539 11.85 15.48 51.12
N ALA A 540 11.25 16.52 51.71
CA ALA A 540 10.04 17.15 51.17
C ALA A 540 10.36 18.45 50.40
N ASN A 541 10.11 18.44 49.09
CA ASN A 541 10.06 19.67 48.29
C ASN A 541 8.73 20.40 48.54
N GLN A 542 8.73 21.74 48.48
CA GLN A 542 7.51 22.56 48.67
C GLN A 542 6.61 22.64 47.42
N TYR A 543 6.36 21.49 46.78
CA TYR A 543 5.35 21.39 45.73
C TYR A 543 3.95 21.17 46.31
N TRP A 544 2.93 21.61 45.57
CA TRP A 544 1.52 21.49 45.95
C TRP A 544 0.96 20.05 45.82
N VAL A 545 1.71 19.17 45.14
CA VAL A 545 1.49 17.73 44.95
C VAL A 545 2.87 17.04 45.01
N ASP A 546 2.91 15.76 45.36
CA ASP A 546 4.17 15.03 45.51
C ASP A 546 4.93 14.83 44.16
N PRO A 547 6.27 14.69 44.20
CA PRO A 547 7.08 14.57 42.98
C PRO A 547 6.76 13.34 42.09
N TYR A 548 6.25 12.25 42.66
CA TYR A 548 5.91 11.06 41.86
C TYR A 548 4.60 11.27 41.10
N THR A 549 3.59 11.86 41.75
CA THR A 549 2.34 12.25 41.07
C THR A 549 2.60 13.32 40.00
N LEU A 550 3.48 14.30 40.25
CA LEU A 550 3.90 15.25 39.22
C LEU A 550 4.56 14.55 38.01
N PHE A 551 5.51 13.65 38.25
CA PHE A 551 6.13 12.84 37.19
C PHE A 551 5.10 12.02 36.39
N PHE A 552 4.13 11.38 37.05
CA PHE A 552 3.07 10.64 36.35
C PHE A 552 2.13 11.55 35.55
N ILE A 553 1.83 12.76 36.04
CA ILE A 553 1.07 13.77 35.29
C ILE A 553 1.86 14.19 34.04
N GLU A 554 3.15 14.46 34.17
CA GLU A 554 4.03 14.82 33.05
C GLU A 554 4.11 13.70 32.00
N VAL A 555 4.30 12.45 32.42
CA VAL A 555 4.31 11.28 31.52
C VAL A 555 2.97 11.15 30.77
N VAL A 556 1.83 11.31 31.44
CA VAL A 556 0.50 11.26 30.80
C VAL A 556 0.30 12.43 29.83
N MET A 557 0.70 13.64 30.20
CA MET A 557 0.59 14.83 29.34
C MET A 557 1.50 14.76 28.11
N MET A 558 2.74 14.27 28.26
CA MET A 558 3.66 14.03 27.16
C MET A 558 3.17 12.90 26.25
N GLN A 559 2.63 11.82 26.82
CA GLN A 559 2.03 10.74 26.03
C GLN A 559 0.83 11.23 25.22
N PHE A 560 -0.01 12.11 25.78
CA PHE A 560 -1.10 12.77 25.06
C PHE A 560 -0.57 13.68 23.94
N ALA A 561 0.46 14.50 24.21
CA ALA A 561 1.08 15.38 23.23
C ALA A 561 1.66 14.61 22.03
N GLU A 562 2.40 13.53 22.28
CA GLU A 562 2.94 12.66 21.21
C GLU A 562 1.86 11.92 20.43
N LEU A 563 0.77 11.48 21.08
CA LEU A 563 -0.38 10.92 20.38
C LEU A 563 -1.05 11.95 19.46
N LYS A 564 -1.19 13.21 19.89
CA LYS A 564 -1.72 14.29 19.05
C LYS A 564 -0.76 14.66 17.90
N ARG A 565 0.54 14.69 18.15
CA ARG A 565 1.60 14.90 17.14
C ARG A 565 1.58 13.81 16.07
N TRP A 566 1.47 12.54 16.46
CA TRP A 566 1.35 11.41 15.52
C TRP A 566 0.05 11.47 14.69
N GLN A 567 -1.07 11.86 15.30
CA GLN A 567 -2.34 12.07 14.59
C GLN A 567 -2.22 13.14 13.49
N ASP A 568 -1.55 14.26 13.77
CA ASP A 568 -1.39 15.37 12.82
C ASP A 568 -0.32 15.10 11.75
N TYR A 569 0.70 14.30 12.07
CA TYR A 569 1.61 13.74 11.06
C TYR A 569 0.87 12.82 10.09
N ARG A 570 0.06 11.90 10.62
CA ARG A 570 -0.70 10.93 9.80
C ARG A 570 -1.88 11.57 9.06
N ASN A 571 -2.40 12.69 9.53
CA ASN A 571 -3.46 13.47 8.90
C ASN A 571 -3.20 14.99 9.09
N PRO A 572 -2.44 15.63 8.19
CA PRO A 572 -2.14 17.07 8.25
C PRO A 572 -3.36 17.97 8.52
N GLY A 573 -3.30 18.74 9.60
CA GLY A 573 -4.37 19.66 10.00
C GLY A 573 -5.56 18.96 10.67
N SER A 574 -5.37 17.76 11.25
CA SER A 574 -6.40 17.09 12.03
C SER A 574 -6.65 17.77 13.38
N GLN A 575 -5.63 18.40 13.99
CA GLN A 575 -5.80 19.12 15.26
C GLN A 575 -6.68 20.36 15.12
N GLY A 576 -6.73 20.98 13.93
CA GLY A 576 -7.68 22.04 13.59
C GLY A 576 -9.12 21.57 13.36
N LYS A 577 -9.42 20.28 13.58
CA LYS A 577 -10.76 19.66 13.36
C LYS A 577 -11.28 18.90 14.58
N GLN A 578 -10.43 18.59 15.57
CA GLN A 578 -10.82 17.89 16.81
C GLN A 578 -10.25 18.61 18.05
N TYR A 579 -11.01 19.59 18.51
CA TYR A 579 -10.76 20.37 19.72
C TYR A 579 -10.98 19.54 20.99
N PHE A 580 -10.21 19.80 22.05
CA PHE A 580 -10.42 19.22 23.38
C PHE A 580 -10.92 20.29 24.37
N LEU A 581 -10.39 21.52 24.28
CA LEU A 581 -10.79 22.70 25.07
C LEU A 581 -11.18 23.91 24.19
N GLY A 582 -11.15 23.80 22.86
CA GLY A 582 -11.54 24.85 21.92
C GLY A 582 -10.43 25.84 21.57
N MET A 583 -9.43 25.98 22.44
CA MET A 583 -8.26 26.84 22.20
C MET A 583 -7.34 26.30 21.08
N GLU A 584 -7.44 25.01 20.73
CA GLU A 584 -6.58 24.39 19.71
C GLU A 584 -6.78 24.98 18.31
N ALA A 585 -7.94 25.62 18.06
CA ALA A 585 -8.22 26.35 16.82
C ALA A 585 -7.17 27.44 16.49
N ALA A 586 -6.55 28.06 17.50
CA ALA A 586 -5.51 29.08 17.30
C ALA A 586 -4.19 28.52 16.75
N PHE A 587 -3.97 27.21 16.85
CA PHE A 587 -2.76 26.50 16.43
C PHE A 587 -2.89 25.85 15.04
N ASN A 588 -4.07 25.92 14.42
CA ASN A 588 -4.40 25.28 13.15
C ASN A 588 -3.37 25.58 12.04
N GLY A 589 -2.65 24.56 11.60
CA GLY A 589 -1.45 24.69 10.76
C GLY A 589 -1.71 25.14 9.31
N SER A 590 -0.64 25.55 8.62
CA SER A 590 -0.72 26.06 7.24
C SER A 590 0.24 25.36 6.26
N GLY A 591 -0.34 24.71 5.24
CA GLY A 591 0.39 24.07 4.15
C GLY A 591 0.91 22.66 4.47
N ASN A 592 1.69 22.11 3.53
CA ASN A 592 2.23 20.75 3.55
C ASN A 592 3.76 20.80 3.33
N PRO A 593 4.62 20.09 4.10
CA PRO A 593 4.29 19.39 5.35
C PRO A 593 3.68 20.34 6.38
N THR A 594 2.89 19.80 7.31
CA THR A 594 2.08 20.59 8.26
C THR A 594 3.00 21.49 9.09
N TYR A 595 3.03 22.79 8.78
CA TYR A 595 3.64 23.78 9.64
C TYR A 595 2.62 24.09 10.74
N PRO A 596 2.80 23.65 12.00
CA PRO A 596 1.77 23.73 13.03
C PRO A 596 1.76 25.13 13.66
N GLY A 597 1.74 26.14 12.80
CA GLY A 597 1.79 27.56 13.11
C GLY A 597 0.52 28.21 12.58
N GLY A 598 -0.56 28.08 13.34
CA GLY A 598 -1.74 28.91 13.18
C GLY A 598 -1.48 30.36 13.55
N GLN A 599 -2.57 31.14 13.68
CA GLN A 599 -2.52 32.60 13.84
C GLN A 599 -1.67 33.06 15.03
N PHE A 600 -1.49 32.20 16.05
CA PHE A 600 -0.63 32.43 17.21
C PHE A 600 0.85 32.65 16.86
N PHE A 601 1.41 31.92 15.89
CA PHE A 601 2.83 32.05 15.52
C PHE A 601 3.09 33.08 14.40
N ASN A 602 2.04 33.62 13.78
CA ASN A 602 2.09 34.86 12.99
C ASN A 602 1.66 36.07 13.85
N MET A 603 2.17 36.14 15.09
CA MET A 603 1.99 37.31 15.96
C MET A 603 2.42 38.59 15.22
N PHE A 604 1.64 39.66 15.39
CA PHE A 604 1.75 40.93 14.64
C PHE A 604 1.48 40.86 13.13
N ASN A 605 1.05 39.71 12.60
CA ASN A 605 0.68 39.51 11.19
C ASN A 605 1.77 39.97 10.20
N LEU A 606 2.98 39.44 10.38
CA LEU A 606 4.16 39.77 9.58
C LEU A 606 4.19 39.00 8.25
N GLY A 607 3.64 37.78 8.22
CA GLY A 607 3.60 36.89 7.05
C GLY A 607 2.54 37.22 5.99
N LYS A 608 2.37 38.49 5.61
CA LYS A 608 1.31 38.94 4.65
C LYS A 608 1.52 38.52 3.19
N THR A 609 2.62 37.84 2.88
CA THR A 609 2.98 37.44 1.52
C THR A 609 3.77 36.14 1.57
N GLU A 610 3.61 35.28 0.57
CA GLU A 610 4.21 33.93 0.52
C GLU A 610 5.74 33.95 0.72
N SER A 611 6.45 34.88 0.08
CA SER A 611 7.89 35.07 0.28
C SER A 611 8.27 35.44 1.72
N ALA A 612 7.47 36.27 2.40
CA ALA A 612 7.71 36.67 3.78
C ALA A 612 7.41 35.52 4.76
N MET A 613 6.39 34.69 4.46
CA MET A 613 6.11 33.47 5.20
C MET A 613 7.28 32.49 5.13
N ASN A 614 7.87 32.30 3.94
CA ASN A 614 9.03 31.42 3.76
C ASN A 614 10.30 31.97 4.45
N GLU A 615 10.48 33.28 4.51
CA GLU A 615 11.56 33.90 5.31
C GLU A 615 11.37 33.68 6.82
N LEU A 616 10.13 33.80 7.33
CA LEU A 616 9.80 33.53 8.73
C LEU A 616 10.02 32.06 9.10
N LYS A 617 9.61 31.12 8.24
CA LYS A 617 9.90 29.67 8.38
C LYS A 617 11.40 29.41 8.53
N LEU A 618 12.22 30.02 7.67
CA LEU A 618 13.69 29.87 7.72
C LEU A 618 14.32 30.46 8.98
N LYS A 619 13.77 31.57 9.52
CA LYS A 619 14.20 32.16 10.80
C LYS A 619 13.83 31.27 11.99
N GLU A 620 12.62 30.71 11.98
CA GLU A 620 12.17 29.79 13.04
C GLU A 620 13.07 28.56 13.16
N ILE A 621 13.40 27.90 12.04
CA ILE A 621 14.27 26.70 12.02
C ILE A 621 15.67 27.04 12.54
N LYS A 622 16.25 28.19 12.13
CA LYS A 622 17.57 28.63 12.61
C LYS A 622 17.58 28.90 14.12
N ASN A 623 16.57 29.58 14.63
CA ASN A 623 16.44 29.86 16.06
C ASN A 623 16.13 28.58 16.86
N GLY A 624 15.32 27.67 16.32
CA GLY A 624 15.02 26.38 16.93
C GLY A 624 16.24 25.46 17.03
N ARG A 625 17.06 25.36 15.98
CA ARG A 625 18.35 24.65 16.01
C ARG A 625 19.30 25.25 17.04
N LEU A 626 19.41 26.58 17.09
CA LEU A 626 20.23 27.28 18.08
C LEU A 626 19.72 27.04 19.51
N ALA A 627 18.40 27.02 19.73
CA ALA A 627 17.79 26.77 21.03
C ALA A 627 17.95 25.31 21.48
N MET A 628 17.87 24.32 20.58
CA MET A 628 18.16 22.91 20.92
C MET A 628 19.62 22.75 21.39
N LEU A 629 20.57 23.39 20.70
CA LEU A 629 21.98 23.43 21.14
C LEU A 629 22.16 24.18 22.46
N ALA A 630 21.45 25.30 22.66
CA ALA A 630 21.49 26.07 23.89
C ALA A 630 20.94 25.28 25.09
N MET A 631 19.83 24.56 24.94
CA MET A 631 19.28 23.69 26.00
C MET A 631 20.24 22.59 26.41
N PHE A 632 20.92 21.95 25.45
CA PHE A 632 21.99 20.99 25.76
C PHE A 632 23.15 21.66 26.51
N GLY A 633 23.56 22.86 26.08
CA GLY A 633 24.57 23.68 26.77
C GLY A 633 24.18 24.04 28.20
N TYR A 634 22.92 24.46 28.44
CA TYR A 634 22.42 24.78 29.78
C TYR A 634 22.40 23.55 30.69
N GLY A 635 21.97 22.39 30.18
CA GLY A 635 22.01 21.13 30.93
C GLY A 635 23.44 20.72 31.30
N ALA A 636 24.37 20.70 30.34
CA ALA A 636 25.77 20.39 30.59
C ALA A 636 26.43 21.38 31.57
N GLN A 637 26.09 22.67 31.47
CA GLN A 637 26.61 23.71 32.35
C GLN A 637 26.02 23.62 33.76
N ALA A 638 24.72 23.33 33.92
CA ALA A 638 24.09 23.09 35.21
C ALA A 638 24.71 21.89 35.95
N VAL A 639 25.04 20.82 35.22
CA VAL A 639 25.79 19.67 35.77
C VAL A 639 27.21 20.05 36.16
N ALA A 640 27.90 20.89 35.37
CA ALA A 640 29.31 21.23 35.59
C ALA A 640 29.55 22.32 36.66
N THR A 641 28.64 23.30 36.81
CA THR A 641 28.83 24.47 37.68
C THR A 641 27.77 24.64 38.77
N HIS A 642 26.69 23.83 38.74
CA HIS A 642 25.55 23.91 39.65
C HIS A 642 24.93 25.31 39.73
N LYS A 643 24.91 26.04 38.61
CA LYS A 643 24.37 27.41 38.49
C LYS A 643 23.51 27.57 37.24
N GLY A 644 22.57 28.52 37.31
CA GLY A 644 21.70 28.90 36.19
C GLY A 644 22.44 29.52 35.00
N PRO A 645 21.93 29.41 33.76
CA PRO A 645 22.58 29.98 32.57
C PRO A 645 22.74 31.50 32.65
N PHE A 646 21.84 32.23 33.31
CA PHE A 646 22.00 33.68 33.49
C PHE A 646 23.13 33.99 34.48
N GLN A 647 23.19 33.28 35.61
CA GLN A 647 24.28 33.46 36.58
C GLN A 647 25.65 33.13 35.98
N ASN A 648 25.77 32.00 35.26
CA ASN A 648 27.01 31.64 34.56
C ASN A 648 27.45 32.72 33.56
N LEU A 649 26.50 33.35 32.83
CA LEU A 649 26.81 34.44 31.91
C LEU A 649 27.33 35.68 32.65
N VAL A 650 26.74 36.06 33.78
CA VAL A 650 27.22 37.16 34.62
C VAL A 650 28.61 36.88 35.17
N GLU A 651 28.88 35.66 35.65
CA GLU A 651 30.19 35.25 36.16
C GLU A 651 31.25 35.18 35.06
N HIS A 652 30.91 34.76 33.84
CA HIS A 652 31.79 34.81 32.68
C HIS A 652 32.09 36.26 32.24
N LEU A 653 31.11 37.16 32.30
CA LEU A 653 31.33 38.58 31.99
C LEU A 653 32.15 39.31 33.06
N ALA A 654 32.15 38.81 34.30
CA ALA A 654 32.97 39.34 35.40
C ALA A 654 34.43 38.84 35.36
N ASP A 655 34.66 37.55 35.07
CA ASP A 655 35.99 37.00 34.82
C ASP A 655 35.96 36.01 33.63
N PRO A 656 36.22 36.50 32.40
CA PRO A 656 36.25 35.67 31.20
C PRO A 656 37.42 34.66 31.17
N VAL A 657 38.43 34.82 32.03
CA VAL A 657 39.65 34.00 32.03
C VAL A 657 39.47 32.79 32.95
N GLN A 658 38.85 32.95 34.13
CA GLN A 658 38.62 31.85 35.07
C GLN A 658 37.28 31.14 34.84
N ASN A 659 36.23 31.83 34.39
CA ASN A 659 34.89 31.24 34.23
C ASN A 659 34.60 30.89 32.76
N ASN A 660 35.40 30.00 32.15
CA ASN A 660 35.28 29.64 30.73
C ASN A 660 35.05 28.14 30.52
N ILE A 661 34.83 27.71 29.27
CA ILE A 661 34.53 26.32 28.92
C ILE A 661 35.63 25.35 29.41
N LEU A 662 36.92 25.68 29.20
CA LEU A 662 38.03 24.80 29.55
C LEU A 662 38.20 24.63 31.06
N THR A 663 38.03 25.70 31.84
CA THR A 663 38.09 25.65 33.30
C THR A 663 36.89 24.91 33.87
N ASN A 664 35.67 25.21 33.40
CA ASN A 664 34.45 24.52 33.84
C ASN A 664 34.47 23.01 33.52
N PHE A 665 35.01 22.60 32.37
CA PHE A 665 35.18 21.17 32.05
C PHE A 665 36.25 20.48 32.93
N SER A 666 37.26 21.21 33.41
CA SER A 666 38.28 20.62 34.30
C SER A 666 37.71 20.19 35.66
N ILE A 667 36.65 20.85 36.13
CA ILE A 667 35.96 20.54 37.40
C ILE A 667 35.28 19.15 37.33
N MET A 668 34.69 18.79 36.19
CA MET A 668 34.07 17.47 35.97
C MET A 668 35.08 16.31 35.91
N GLY A 669 36.39 16.57 35.81
CA GLY A 669 37.44 15.55 35.83
C GLY A 669 38.02 15.26 37.22
N GLY A 670 37.47 15.86 38.28
CA GLY A 670 38.05 15.87 39.63
C GLY A 670 37.28 15.12 40.72
N HIS A 671 36.36 14.22 40.37
CA HIS A 671 35.55 13.42 41.29
C HIS A 671 35.59 11.92 40.96
#